data_AF-A0A399SZD0-F1
#
_entry.id   AF-A0A399SZD0-F1
#
_cell.length_a   1.000
_cell.length_b   1.000
_cell.length_c   1.000
_cell.angle_alpha   90.00
_cell.angle_beta   90.00
_cell.angle_gamma   90.00
#
_symmetry.space_group_name_H-M   'P 1'
#
loop_
_entity.id
_entity.type
_entity.pdbx_description
1 polymer ?
#
loop_
_entity_poly.entity_id
_entity_poly.type
_entity_poly.pdbx_seq_one_letter_code
_entity_poly.pdbx_strand_id
1 'polypeptide(L)'
;MKATFLFLLAFLPFFGFAQNDTLLLLPQLGKEYIYEYTESEYILLNDDSRYRPYDKEKTIKVQYNNFEPDEKPFLRVSVEKNREVKPNEKPMPIRDFKYPTFWGEKGSQRNRQYYESLLCLVNPKYSIDSGTSRITLLDRVGLLLEVRKILRDKGFSEKDVDYFSEEFNEKGIPLITKLVQSIYRVPIPDKNETDPVAYLTVQQKKEEAELITCSANKPEAGLNSLTIEIDKDRNQLVQYNRIELNELRYNVSLVRSKYQNLSNKETHLSLASEKEIGNNTFTISGKVEKVLGKRVILSTLQKPYGVSMSQKVYDLGESNSFKIEEELEQPQLIFLRFGYNANLRDLPTLVIYAEPGNEIHLDAKGDTFPWDITFTGPLAKTGQMIYEYRKAYPVFDDDITPYSYLNRGTQYAEFEKASKAFSEICDKYRNDMPASVFRFVETELQNQLYCGANQLLSQFNSFDVERVWRGDTKPDEVDADYLKKYVDRFNVNVDYNPLGIYSRQAATSYFTSNAVTSSKIVPNIILWDVDYNEFYSSFYYFGDLRSRIELAKLTFAGLPLYSTAGDMLVQEKRGQIFGQIGINSQGEEADEYLDDMLRYCNDKNFVREISGFVSNQGKWKDENYVPDVRFTMPDGKEVGMKDFFGERPTIFYVSSDWAGERYYFDDLSKENPDINYVYIVEGSNLNVWKIS
;
A
#
# COMPACT_ATOMS: atom_id res chain seq x y z
N MET A 1 19.95 -36.41 -66.90
CA MET A 1 19.11 -35.21 -66.71
C MET A 1 18.66 -35.17 -65.25
N LYS A 2 19.20 -34.23 -64.45
CA LYS A 2 18.71 -33.66 -63.17
C LYS A 2 18.37 -34.62 -62.00
N ALA A 3 18.62 -34.30 -60.73
CA ALA A 3 19.48 -33.37 -60.03
C ALA A 3 19.39 -33.78 -58.56
N THR A 4 20.54 -33.68 -57.88
CA THR A 4 20.82 -33.84 -56.45
C THR A 4 19.78 -33.19 -55.54
N PHE A 5 19.25 -33.95 -54.56
CA PHE A 5 18.43 -33.43 -53.46
C PHE A 5 19.37 -33.12 -52.28
N LEU A 6 19.79 -31.86 -52.19
CA LEU A 6 20.62 -31.33 -51.13
C LEU A 6 20.19 -29.89 -50.93
N PHE A 7 19.21 -29.62 -50.05
CA PHE A 7 18.92 -28.28 -49.51
C PHE A 7 17.79 -28.34 -48.47
N LEU A 8 18.14 -28.28 -47.18
CA LEU A 8 17.40 -27.56 -46.12
C LEU A 8 18.21 -27.59 -44.82
N LEU A 9 19.38 -26.97 -44.89
CA LEU A 9 20.25 -26.62 -43.77
C LEU A 9 20.78 -25.22 -44.07
N ALA A 10 19.94 -24.20 -43.91
CA ALA A 10 20.36 -22.80 -43.96
C ALA A 10 19.27 -21.90 -43.34
N PHE A 11 19.72 -20.97 -42.49
CA PHE A 11 19.00 -19.85 -41.87
C PHE A 11 18.35 -20.08 -40.49
N LEU A 12 19.16 -20.54 -39.54
CA LEU A 12 19.16 -19.92 -38.21
C LEU A 12 20.32 -18.90 -38.19
N PRO A 13 20.10 -17.60 -37.98
CA PRO A 13 21.19 -16.73 -37.57
C PRO A 13 21.54 -17.12 -36.13
N PHE A 14 22.45 -18.08 -36.01
CA PHE A 14 23.24 -18.25 -34.81
C PHE A 14 24.13 -17.00 -34.69
N PHE A 15 23.60 -15.95 -34.06
CA PHE A 15 24.48 -15.09 -33.27
C PHE A 15 24.98 -15.97 -32.13
N GLY A 16 26.20 -16.49 -32.30
CA GLY A 16 26.92 -17.14 -31.22
C GLY A 16 27.14 -16.11 -30.13
N PHE A 17 26.23 -16.05 -29.16
CA PHE A 17 26.61 -15.59 -27.84
C PHE A 17 27.52 -16.67 -27.27
N ALA A 18 28.76 -16.26 -27.01
CA ALA A 18 29.75 -17.04 -26.31
C ALA A 18 29.18 -17.56 -24.98
N GLN A 19 29.78 -18.61 -24.46
CA GLN A 19 29.30 -19.39 -23.33
C GLN A 19 29.50 -18.58 -22.05
N ASN A 20 28.68 -17.54 -21.83
CA ASN A 20 28.80 -16.64 -20.69
C ASN A 20 28.77 -17.45 -19.39
N ASP A 21 29.87 -17.42 -18.65
CA ASP A 21 29.94 -17.94 -17.29
C ASP A 21 28.80 -17.32 -16.48
N THR A 22 27.96 -18.18 -15.91
CA THR A 22 26.80 -17.74 -15.13
C THR A 22 27.11 -17.96 -13.66
N LEU A 23 27.13 -16.88 -12.88
CA LEU A 23 27.25 -16.99 -11.43
C LEU A 23 25.88 -17.37 -10.85
N LEU A 24 25.87 -18.45 -10.07
CA LEU A 24 24.70 -18.87 -9.31
C LEU A 24 24.76 -18.26 -7.91
N LEU A 25 23.78 -17.43 -7.59
CA LEU A 25 23.61 -16.87 -6.25
C LEU A 25 22.66 -17.78 -5.46
N LEU A 26 23.13 -18.27 -4.31
CA LEU A 26 22.37 -19.13 -3.42
C LEU A 26 21.83 -18.28 -2.26
N PRO A 27 20.51 -18.10 -2.13
CA PRO A 27 19.93 -17.39 -1.01
C PRO A 27 20.14 -18.14 0.31
N GLN A 28 20.07 -17.39 1.41
CA GLN A 28 20.16 -17.95 2.75
C GLN A 28 18.80 -18.50 3.19
N LEU A 29 18.81 -19.68 3.81
CA LEU A 29 17.59 -20.34 4.27
C LEU A 29 16.91 -19.52 5.37
N GLY A 30 15.58 -19.40 5.29
CA GLY A 30 14.79 -18.63 6.25
C GLY A 30 14.77 -17.12 5.95
N LYS A 31 15.33 -16.67 4.83
CA LYS A 31 15.31 -15.26 4.43
C LYS A 31 14.27 -14.95 3.36
N GLU A 32 13.71 -13.74 3.48
CA GLU A 32 12.90 -13.06 2.49
C GLU A 32 13.70 -11.94 1.81
N TYR A 33 13.60 -11.87 0.49
CA TYR A 33 14.21 -10.85 -0.35
C TYR A 33 13.14 -10.12 -1.13
N ILE A 34 13.17 -8.78 -1.10
CA ILE A 34 12.28 -7.94 -1.90
C ILE A 34 13.11 -7.28 -3.00
N TYR A 35 12.79 -7.60 -4.24
CA TYR A 35 13.42 -7.03 -5.43
C TYR A 35 12.48 -6.06 -6.14
N GLU A 36 13.00 -4.91 -6.55
CA GLU A 36 12.30 -3.94 -7.40
C GLU A 36 12.81 -4.05 -8.82
N TYR A 37 11.89 -4.23 -9.76
CA TYR A 37 12.16 -4.38 -11.18
C TYR A 37 11.47 -3.26 -11.96
N THR A 38 12.21 -2.58 -12.82
CA THR A 38 11.69 -1.56 -13.73
C THR A 38 12.16 -1.85 -15.15
N GLU A 39 11.24 -1.82 -16.12
CA GLU A 39 11.53 -1.87 -17.54
C GLU A 39 11.05 -0.57 -18.18
N SER A 40 11.97 0.28 -18.62
CA SER A 40 11.69 1.57 -19.26
C SER A 40 12.03 1.54 -20.73
N GLU A 41 11.06 1.86 -21.58
CA GLU A 41 11.31 2.15 -22.99
C GLU A 41 11.34 3.66 -23.20
N TYR A 42 12.41 4.20 -23.78
CA TYR A 42 12.55 5.64 -23.95
C TYR A 42 13.36 6.09 -25.18
N ILE A 43 13.09 7.31 -25.62
CA ILE A 43 13.81 7.99 -26.70
C ILE A 43 14.61 9.15 -26.10
N LEU A 44 15.89 9.25 -26.45
CA LEU A 44 16.72 10.39 -26.07
C LEU A 44 16.45 11.57 -27.00
N LEU A 45 16.11 12.71 -26.42
CA LEU A 45 15.93 13.98 -27.10
C LEU A 45 17.27 14.67 -27.35
N ASN A 46 17.30 15.66 -28.24
CA ASN A 46 18.52 16.40 -28.55
C ASN A 46 19.16 17.09 -27.33
N ASP A 47 18.38 17.39 -26.30
CA ASP A 47 18.82 17.97 -25.03
C ASP A 47 19.15 16.91 -23.95
N ASP A 48 19.28 15.65 -24.35
CA ASP A 48 19.51 14.49 -23.47
C ASP A 48 18.37 14.15 -22.50
N SER A 49 17.23 14.86 -22.58
CA SER A 49 16.03 14.45 -21.84
C SER A 49 15.44 13.16 -22.42
N ARG A 50 14.74 12.40 -21.55
CA ARG A 50 14.14 11.11 -21.91
C ARG A 50 12.64 11.29 -22.15
N TYR A 51 12.17 10.96 -23.34
CA TYR A 51 10.75 10.72 -23.58
C TYR A 51 10.44 9.23 -23.34
N ARG A 52 9.71 8.95 -22.27
CA ARG A 52 9.30 7.60 -21.84
C ARG A 52 7.84 7.38 -22.23
N PRO A 53 7.56 6.73 -23.37
CA PRO A 53 6.20 6.33 -23.71
C PRO A 53 5.59 5.41 -22.64
N TYR A 54 6.43 4.62 -21.95
CA TYR A 54 5.94 3.54 -21.10
C TYR A 54 7.05 2.98 -20.19
N ASP A 55 6.72 2.79 -18.91
CA ASP A 55 7.53 2.09 -17.91
C ASP A 55 6.70 0.94 -17.29
N LYS A 56 7.30 -0.25 -17.13
CA LYS A 56 6.77 -1.33 -16.29
C LYS A 56 7.48 -1.34 -14.96
N GLU A 57 6.74 -1.58 -13.90
CA GLU A 57 7.29 -1.73 -12.56
C GLU A 57 6.73 -2.98 -11.89
N LYS A 58 7.61 -3.77 -11.28
CA LYS A 58 7.26 -4.94 -10.48
C LYS A 58 8.02 -4.94 -9.16
N THR A 59 7.37 -5.41 -8.10
CA THR A 59 8.04 -5.75 -6.84
C THR A 59 7.88 -7.24 -6.63
N ILE A 60 9.00 -7.96 -6.54
CA ILE A 60 9.06 -9.40 -6.44
C ILE A 60 9.54 -9.75 -5.04
N LYS A 61 8.74 -10.51 -4.31
CA LYS A 61 9.12 -11.05 -3.01
C LYS A 61 9.53 -12.50 -3.20
N VAL A 62 10.73 -12.84 -2.75
CA VAL A 62 11.30 -14.20 -2.83
C VAL A 62 11.60 -14.68 -1.42
N GLN A 63 10.94 -15.76 -1.03
CA GLN A 63 11.16 -16.43 0.25
C GLN A 63 11.90 -17.74 0.00
N TYR A 64 13.02 -17.97 0.68
CA TYR A 64 13.75 -19.23 0.58
C TYR A 64 13.51 -20.09 1.81
N ASN A 65 12.62 -21.07 1.66
CA ASN A 65 12.06 -21.85 2.77
C ASN A 65 12.29 -23.35 2.60
N ASN A 66 12.17 -24.08 3.71
CA ASN A 66 11.97 -25.52 3.74
C ASN A 66 10.68 -25.82 4.49
N PHE A 67 9.77 -26.63 3.94
CA PHE A 67 8.47 -26.90 4.57
C PHE A 67 8.59 -27.97 5.67
N GLU A 68 9.48 -28.94 5.46
CA GLU A 68 9.82 -30.00 6.41
C GLU A 68 11.35 -30.16 6.48
N PRO A 69 11.92 -30.66 7.59
CA PRO A 69 13.37 -30.84 7.73
C PRO A 69 14.02 -31.68 6.61
N ASP A 70 13.24 -32.58 6.00
CA ASP A 70 13.69 -33.55 5.00
C ASP A 70 13.39 -33.14 3.54
N GLU A 71 12.66 -32.03 3.32
CA GLU A 71 12.42 -31.51 1.97
C GLU A 71 13.61 -30.71 1.45
N LYS A 72 13.73 -30.61 0.11
CA LYS A 72 14.71 -29.72 -0.50
C LYS A 72 14.21 -28.28 -0.39
N PRO A 73 15.06 -27.33 0.04
CA PRO A 73 14.70 -25.92 0.05
C PRO A 73 14.22 -25.43 -1.33
N PHE A 74 13.26 -24.50 -1.32
CA PHE A 74 12.71 -23.92 -2.53
C PHE A 74 12.50 -22.41 -2.40
N LEU A 75 12.53 -21.72 -3.53
CA LEU A 75 12.14 -20.33 -3.66
C LEU A 75 10.63 -20.25 -3.85
N ARG A 76 9.92 -19.59 -2.93
CA ARG A 76 8.54 -19.16 -3.14
C ARG A 76 8.56 -17.72 -3.61
N VAL A 77 7.93 -17.45 -4.75
CA VAL A 77 7.96 -16.13 -5.38
C VAL A 77 6.56 -15.55 -5.41
N SER A 78 6.39 -14.31 -4.97
CA SER A 78 5.14 -13.54 -5.13
C SER A 78 5.41 -12.20 -5.80
N VAL A 79 4.41 -11.67 -6.51
CA VAL A 79 4.49 -10.35 -7.16
C VAL A 79 3.59 -9.38 -6.39
N GLU A 80 4.23 -8.50 -5.60
CA GLU A 80 3.53 -7.60 -4.67
C GLU A 80 3.08 -6.28 -5.32
N LYS A 81 3.76 -5.90 -6.41
CA LYS A 81 3.44 -4.75 -7.26
C LYS A 81 3.61 -5.18 -8.71
N ASN A 82 2.67 -4.80 -9.57
CA ASN A 82 2.75 -5.02 -11.02
C ASN A 82 1.97 -3.92 -11.72
N ARG A 83 2.67 -2.91 -12.26
CA ARG A 83 2.02 -1.77 -12.92
C ARG A 83 2.73 -1.35 -14.20
N GLU A 84 1.96 -0.73 -15.06
CA GLU A 84 2.43 -0.01 -16.24
C GLU A 84 2.08 1.46 -16.06
N VAL A 85 3.04 2.34 -16.32
CA VAL A 85 2.84 3.80 -16.23
C VAL A 85 3.31 4.46 -17.51
N LYS A 86 2.68 5.58 -17.88
CA LYS A 86 3.15 6.43 -18.98
C LYS A 86 3.53 7.81 -18.46
N PRO A 87 4.77 7.99 -17.96
CA PRO A 87 5.16 9.15 -17.17
C PRO A 87 5.03 10.49 -17.90
N ASN A 88 5.14 10.48 -19.24
CA ASN A 88 5.10 11.70 -20.05
C ASN A 88 3.69 12.12 -20.52
N GLU A 89 2.66 11.31 -20.28
CA GLU A 89 1.26 11.69 -20.54
C GLU A 89 0.68 12.45 -19.32
N LYS A 90 -0.24 13.41 -19.56
CA LYS A 90 -0.90 14.21 -18.49
C LYS A 90 -2.43 14.19 -18.68
N PRO A 91 -3.22 13.73 -17.68
CA PRO A 91 -2.78 13.10 -16.44
C PRO A 91 -2.03 11.79 -16.72
N MET A 92 -1.13 11.37 -15.80
CA MET A 92 -0.31 10.16 -15.98
C MET A 92 -1.19 8.90 -15.91
N PRO A 93 -1.39 8.17 -17.01
CA PRO A 93 -2.13 6.92 -17.01
C PRO A 93 -1.35 5.83 -16.31
N ILE A 94 -2.04 5.08 -15.44
CA ILE A 94 -1.50 3.93 -14.73
C ILE A 94 -2.44 2.74 -14.99
N ARG A 95 -1.85 1.60 -15.34
CA ARG A 95 -2.52 0.31 -15.33
C ARG A 95 -1.89 -0.54 -14.24
N ASP A 96 -2.63 -0.75 -13.17
CA ASP A 96 -2.22 -1.63 -12.07
C ASP A 96 -2.85 -3.01 -12.26
N PHE A 97 -2.03 -4.05 -12.38
CA PHE A 97 -2.52 -5.41 -12.58
C PHE A 97 -2.92 -6.09 -11.27
N LYS A 98 -2.46 -5.59 -10.11
CA LYS A 98 -2.89 -6.05 -8.79
C LYS A 98 -4.24 -5.41 -8.42
N TYR A 99 -4.43 -4.14 -8.80
CA TYR A 99 -5.63 -3.34 -8.57
C TYR A 99 -6.20 -2.78 -9.89
N PRO A 100 -6.70 -3.65 -10.79
CA PRO A 100 -7.18 -3.21 -12.10
C PRO A 100 -8.48 -2.41 -12.00
N THR A 101 -8.68 -1.39 -12.83
CA THR A 101 -9.95 -0.64 -12.86
C THR A 101 -11.13 -1.58 -13.13
N PHE A 102 -12.18 -1.47 -12.32
CA PHE A 102 -13.41 -2.26 -12.44
C PHE A 102 -14.44 -1.49 -13.29
N TRP A 103 -14.95 -2.12 -14.35
CA TRP A 103 -15.72 -1.47 -15.42
C TRP A 103 -17.17 -2.00 -15.57
N GLY A 104 -17.72 -2.71 -14.58
CA GLY A 104 -19.03 -3.36 -14.69
C GLY A 104 -19.02 -4.63 -15.54
N GLU A 105 -20.23 -5.16 -15.77
CA GLU A 105 -20.50 -6.42 -16.48
C GLU A 105 -19.91 -6.50 -17.91
N LYS A 106 -19.60 -5.36 -18.55
CA LYS A 106 -19.19 -5.31 -19.96
C LYS A 106 -17.67 -5.17 -20.18
N GLY A 107 -16.88 -4.96 -19.13
CA GLY A 107 -15.45 -4.63 -19.26
C GLY A 107 -14.47 -5.80 -19.20
N SER A 108 -14.88 -6.98 -18.73
CA SER A 108 -13.96 -8.02 -18.22
C SER A 108 -13.17 -8.83 -19.23
N GLN A 109 -13.56 -8.88 -20.51
CA GLN A 109 -13.09 -9.96 -21.40
C GLN A 109 -12.09 -9.55 -22.49
N ARG A 110 -11.58 -8.31 -22.51
CA ARG A 110 -10.72 -7.82 -23.61
C ARG A 110 -9.30 -7.43 -23.22
N ASN A 111 -8.84 -7.77 -22.01
CA ASN A 111 -7.48 -7.43 -21.62
C ASN A 111 -6.49 -8.42 -22.27
N ARG A 112 -5.70 -7.94 -23.24
CA ARG A 112 -4.75 -8.75 -24.03
C ARG A 112 -3.55 -9.30 -23.24
N GLN A 113 -3.50 -9.04 -21.93
CA GLN A 113 -2.36 -9.35 -21.05
C GLN A 113 -2.84 -9.86 -19.67
N TYR A 114 -3.93 -10.63 -19.61
CA TYR A 114 -4.49 -11.07 -18.32
C TYR A 114 -3.51 -11.95 -17.51
N TYR A 115 -2.54 -12.59 -18.17
CA TYR A 115 -1.45 -13.29 -17.49
C TYR A 115 -0.68 -12.39 -16.48
N GLU A 116 -0.59 -11.07 -16.71
CA GLU A 116 0.04 -10.12 -15.78
C GLU A 116 -0.75 -9.99 -14.46
N SER A 117 -2.09 -10.03 -14.54
CA SER A 117 -2.96 -10.04 -13.37
C SER A 117 -2.84 -11.34 -12.59
N LEU A 118 -2.71 -12.48 -13.28
CA LEU A 118 -2.54 -13.78 -12.65
C LEU A 118 -1.22 -13.90 -11.88
N LEU A 119 -0.15 -13.22 -12.33
CA LEU A 119 1.13 -13.18 -11.61
C LEU A 119 1.01 -12.63 -10.17
N CYS A 120 0.06 -11.72 -9.92
CA CYS A 120 -0.18 -11.16 -8.58
C CYS A 120 -0.91 -12.14 -7.64
N LEU A 121 -1.51 -13.21 -8.18
CA LEU A 121 -2.39 -14.11 -7.43
C LEU A 121 -1.76 -15.46 -7.09
N VAL A 122 -0.72 -15.85 -7.80
CA VAL A 122 -0.09 -17.17 -7.67
C VAL A 122 1.32 -17.07 -7.12
N ASN A 123 1.77 -18.13 -6.45
CA ASN A 123 3.08 -18.15 -5.79
C ASN A 123 3.95 -19.30 -6.34
N PRO A 124 4.54 -19.17 -7.54
CA PRO A 124 5.34 -20.24 -8.12
C PRO A 124 6.52 -20.63 -7.22
N LYS A 125 6.79 -21.94 -7.17
CA LYS A 125 7.88 -22.53 -6.37
C LYS A 125 9.01 -23.00 -7.29
N TYR A 126 10.25 -22.61 -7.00
CA TYR A 126 11.43 -23.00 -7.78
C TYR A 126 12.46 -23.74 -6.94
N SER A 127 13.09 -24.75 -7.51
CA SER A 127 14.31 -25.36 -6.97
C SER A 127 15.54 -24.75 -7.62
N ILE A 128 16.60 -24.60 -6.82
CA ILE A 128 17.93 -24.29 -7.32
C ILE A 128 18.78 -25.57 -7.28
N ASP A 129 19.33 -25.97 -8.42
CA ASP A 129 20.31 -27.05 -8.51
C ASP A 129 21.72 -26.44 -8.60
N SER A 130 22.51 -26.59 -7.54
CA SER A 130 23.88 -26.06 -7.46
C SER A 130 24.87 -26.80 -8.37
N GLY A 131 24.58 -28.06 -8.74
CA GLY A 131 25.45 -28.84 -9.62
C GLY A 131 25.28 -28.49 -11.10
N THR A 132 24.06 -28.16 -11.52
CA THR A 132 23.76 -27.77 -12.92
C THR A 132 23.57 -26.27 -13.10
N SER A 133 23.60 -25.49 -12.02
CA SER A 133 23.24 -24.06 -11.99
C SER A 133 21.88 -23.78 -12.62
N ARG A 134 20.93 -24.70 -12.50
CA ARG A 134 19.58 -24.59 -13.08
C ARG A 134 18.56 -24.17 -12.02
N ILE A 135 17.65 -23.29 -12.44
CA ILE A 135 16.48 -22.91 -11.66
C ILE A 135 15.26 -23.48 -12.38
N THR A 136 14.52 -24.34 -11.69
CA THR A 136 13.42 -25.11 -12.27
C THR A 136 12.15 -24.91 -11.47
N LEU A 137 11.03 -24.68 -12.15
CA LEU A 137 9.70 -24.63 -11.53
C LEU A 137 9.32 -26.04 -11.04
N LEU A 138 8.99 -26.17 -9.75
CA LEU A 138 8.77 -27.46 -9.09
C LEU A 138 7.41 -28.10 -9.44
N ASP A 139 6.35 -27.30 -9.50
CA ASP A 139 4.98 -27.80 -9.71
C ASP A 139 4.21 -26.94 -10.71
N ARG A 140 4.49 -27.17 -11.99
CA ARG A 140 3.78 -26.48 -13.08
C ARG A 140 2.30 -26.85 -13.14
N VAL A 141 1.97 -28.12 -12.90
CA VAL A 141 0.60 -28.63 -13.04
C VAL A 141 -0.28 -28.07 -11.93
N GLY A 142 0.15 -28.15 -10.67
CA GLY A 142 -0.57 -27.58 -9.53
C GLY A 142 -0.72 -26.06 -9.65
N LEU A 143 0.30 -25.34 -10.13
CA LEU A 143 0.21 -23.91 -10.42
C LEU A 143 -0.89 -23.59 -11.44
N LEU A 144 -0.97 -24.35 -12.55
CA LEU A 144 -2.02 -24.15 -13.55
C LEU A 144 -3.41 -24.53 -13.02
N LEU A 145 -3.53 -25.55 -12.17
CA LEU A 145 -4.78 -25.88 -11.50
C LEU A 145 -5.23 -24.75 -10.55
N GLU A 146 -4.29 -24.13 -9.81
CA GLU A 146 -4.56 -22.94 -8.99
C GLU A 146 -5.08 -21.78 -9.85
N VAL A 147 -4.41 -21.48 -10.98
CA VAL A 147 -4.86 -20.45 -11.94
C VAL A 147 -6.27 -20.71 -12.42
N ARG A 148 -6.58 -21.94 -12.85
CA ARG A 148 -7.92 -22.30 -13.31
C ARG A 148 -8.97 -22.15 -12.22
N LYS A 149 -8.64 -22.52 -10.98
CA LYS A 149 -9.52 -22.31 -9.83
C LYS A 149 -9.80 -20.82 -9.61
N ILE A 150 -8.77 -19.99 -9.58
CA ILE A 150 -8.91 -18.53 -9.39
C ILE A 150 -9.78 -17.91 -10.49
N LEU A 151 -9.60 -18.31 -11.75
CA LEU A 151 -10.42 -17.83 -12.87
C LEU A 151 -11.89 -18.24 -12.70
N ARG A 152 -12.18 -19.47 -12.26
CA ARG A 152 -13.55 -19.91 -11.97
C ARG A 152 -14.16 -19.14 -10.80
N ASP A 153 -13.40 -18.94 -9.73
CA ASP A 153 -13.85 -18.18 -8.55
C ASP A 153 -14.15 -16.71 -8.91
N LYS A 154 -13.46 -16.15 -9.92
CA LYS A 154 -13.74 -14.83 -10.53
C LYS A 154 -14.86 -14.86 -11.60
N GLY A 155 -15.57 -15.97 -11.75
CA GLY A 155 -16.71 -16.10 -12.65
C GLY A 155 -16.36 -16.07 -14.15
N PHE A 156 -15.17 -16.53 -14.55
CA PHE A 156 -14.85 -16.71 -15.97
C PHE A 156 -15.52 -17.97 -16.53
N SER A 157 -15.92 -17.93 -17.81
CA SER A 157 -16.47 -19.11 -18.51
C SER A 157 -15.37 -20.17 -18.71
N GLU A 158 -15.72 -21.46 -18.84
CA GLU A 158 -14.69 -22.51 -19.06
C GLU A 158 -13.83 -22.24 -20.30
N LYS A 159 -14.39 -21.66 -21.35
CA LYS A 159 -13.64 -21.23 -22.54
C LYS A 159 -12.58 -20.17 -22.21
N ASP A 160 -12.94 -19.18 -21.39
CA ASP A 160 -12.01 -18.14 -20.96
C ASP A 160 -10.98 -18.68 -19.97
N VAL A 161 -11.39 -19.60 -19.08
CA VAL A 161 -10.50 -20.32 -18.17
C VAL A 161 -9.41 -21.07 -18.95
N ASP A 162 -9.80 -21.81 -20.01
CA ASP A 162 -8.85 -22.49 -20.88
C ASP A 162 -7.89 -21.52 -21.57
N TYR A 163 -8.43 -20.45 -22.18
CA TYR A 163 -7.63 -19.44 -22.88
C TYR A 163 -6.62 -18.73 -21.96
N PHE A 164 -7.06 -18.21 -20.81
CA PHE A 164 -6.18 -17.48 -19.90
C PHE A 164 -5.21 -18.39 -19.16
N SER A 165 -5.59 -19.65 -18.89
CA SER A 165 -4.66 -20.65 -18.34
C SER A 165 -3.55 -20.98 -19.35
N GLU A 166 -3.87 -21.13 -20.64
CA GLU A 166 -2.84 -21.37 -21.67
C GLU A 166 -1.99 -20.11 -21.89
N GLU A 167 -2.59 -18.92 -21.90
CA GLU A 167 -1.82 -17.68 -22.00
C GLU A 167 -0.86 -17.51 -20.81
N PHE A 168 -1.30 -17.83 -19.60
CA PHE A 168 -0.43 -17.83 -18.42
C PHE A 168 0.69 -18.87 -18.54
N ASN A 169 0.39 -20.04 -19.10
CA ASN A 169 1.35 -21.10 -19.35
C ASN A 169 2.45 -20.70 -20.36
N GLU A 170 2.06 -20.01 -21.44
CA GLU A 170 2.94 -19.61 -22.55
C GLU A 170 3.69 -18.30 -22.30
N LYS A 171 3.10 -17.38 -21.52
CA LYS A 171 3.65 -16.02 -21.29
C LYS A 171 3.95 -15.74 -19.83
N GLY A 172 3.00 -16.03 -18.94
CA GLY A 172 3.12 -15.76 -17.51
C GLY A 172 4.27 -16.51 -16.84
N ILE A 173 4.27 -17.86 -16.93
CA ILE A 173 5.30 -18.72 -16.34
C ILE A 173 6.70 -18.37 -16.89
N PRO A 174 6.91 -18.25 -18.22
CA PRO A 174 8.22 -17.85 -18.75
C PRO A 174 8.68 -16.48 -18.27
N LEU A 175 7.77 -15.50 -18.17
CA LEU A 175 8.11 -14.16 -17.69
C LEU A 175 8.62 -14.18 -16.25
N ILE A 176 7.86 -14.78 -15.32
CA ILE A 176 8.29 -14.83 -13.91
C ILE A 176 9.52 -15.71 -13.72
N THR A 177 9.65 -16.81 -14.48
CA THR A 177 10.85 -17.66 -14.47
C THR A 177 12.08 -16.88 -14.90
N LYS A 178 11.97 -16.07 -15.96
CA LYS A 178 13.08 -15.23 -16.44
C LYS A 178 13.49 -14.19 -15.39
N LEU A 179 12.52 -13.58 -14.68
CA LEU A 179 12.80 -12.64 -13.60
C LEU A 179 13.54 -13.30 -12.43
N VAL A 180 13.07 -14.47 -11.98
CA VAL A 180 13.75 -15.25 -10.92
C VAL A 180 15.15 -15.66 -11.37
N GLN A 181 15.31 -16.07 -12.62
CA GLN A 181 16.61 -16.37 -13.19
C GLN A 181 17.52 -15.14 -13.25
N SER A 182 17.01 -13.95 -13.56
CA SER A 182 17.83 -12.74 -13.56
C SER A 182 18.34 -12.33 -12.17
N ILE A 183 17.64 -12.75 -11.11
CA ILE A 183 18.07 -12.53 -9.72
C ILE A 183 19.20 -13.50 -9.35
N TYR A 184 19.03 -14.81 -9.63
CA TYR A 184 19.90 -15.85 -9.08
C TYR A 184 20.89 -16.47 -10.08
N ARG A 185 20.71 -16.28 -11.38
CA ARG A 185 21.63 -16.72 -12.46
C ARG A 185 22.16 -15.49 -13.18
N VAL A 186 23.16 -14.86 -12.57
CA VAL A 186 23.72 -13.61 -13.04
C VAL A 186 24.78 -13.89 -14.11
N PRO A 187 24.60 -13.42 -15.37
CA PRO A 187 25.60 -13.61 -16.40
C PRO A 187 26.83 -12.73 -16.10
N ILE A 188 28.00 -13.34 -15.98
CA ILE A 188 29.26 -12.61 -15.87
C ILE A 188 29.87 -12.54 -17.27
N PRO A 189 29.99 -11.35 -17.87
CA PRO A 189 30.69 -11.20 -19.15
C PRO A 189 32.18 -11.53 -18.96
N ASP A 190 32.68 -12.50 -19.74
CA ASP A 190 34.11 -12.85 -19.71
C ASP A 190 34.93 -11.73 -20.38
N LYS A 191 35.93 -11.22 -19.64
CA LYS A 191 36.89 -10.22 -20.11
C LYS A 191 37.67 -10.65 -21.35
N ASN A 192 37.85 -11.97 -21.54
CA ASN A 192 38.63 -12.51 -22.65
C ASN A 192 37.80 -12.74 -23.92
N GLU A 193 36.47 -12.74 -23.83
CA GLU A 193 35.55 -13.03 -24.95
C GLU A 193 34.74 -11.81 -25.42
N THR A 194 34.61 -10.75 -24.59
CA THR A 194 34.03 -9.49 -25.07
C THR A 194 34.98 -8.78 -26.02
N ASP A 195 34.55 -8.51 -27.26
CA ASP A 195 35.33 -7.75 -28.24
C ASP A 195 35.76 -6.38 -27.64
N PRO A 196 37.05 -6.20 -27.30
CA PRO A 196 37.53 -5.00 -26.62
C PRO A 196 37.47 -3.77 -27.54
N VAL A 197 37.25 -3.95 -28.85
CA VAL A 197 37.01 -2.86 -29.80
C VAL A 197 35.57 -2.34 -29.70
N ALA A 198 34.62 -3.20 -29.33
CA ALA A 198 33.21 -2.85 -29.24
C ALA A 198 32.77 -2.42 -27.82
N TYR A 199 33.40 -2.95 -26.76
CA TYR A 199 32.98 -2.71 -25.37
C TYR A 199 34.14 -2.37 -24.42
N LEU A 200 33.85 -1.50 -23.46
CA LEU A 200 34.69 -1.22 -22.30
C LEU A 200 34.11 -1.97 -21.08
N THR A 201 34.85 -2.95 -20.54
CA THR A 201 34.48 -3.69 -19.33
C THR A 201 35.36 -3.29 -18.15
N VAL A 202 34.75 -2.74 -17.10
CA VAL A 202 35.38 -2.37 -15.83
C VAL A 202 34.85 -3.28 -14.74
N GLN A 203 35.75 -3.93 -14.01
CA GLN A 203 35.41 -4.75 -12.84
C GLN A 203 36.15 -4.18 -11.64
N GLN A 204 35.39 -3.74 -10.65
CA GLN A 204 35.91 -3.17 -9.41
C GLN A 204 35.51 -4.07 -8.25
N LYS A 205 36.48 -4.44 -7.42
CA LYS A 205 36.20 -4.97 -6.09
C LYS A 205 36.06 -3.77 -5.14
N LYS A 206 34.85 -3.55 -4.64
CA LYS A 206 34.61 -2.82 -3.38
C LYS A 206 34.72 -3.83 -2.24
N GLU A 207 34.94 -3.38 -1.01
CA GLU A 207 35.21 -4.25 0.16
C GLU A 207 34.28 -5.47 0.23
N GLU A 208 32.96 -5.24 0.18
CA GLU A 208 31.94 -6.29 0.31
C GLU A 208 31.20 -6.59 -1.02
N ALA A 209 31.47 -5.83 -2.09
CA ALA A 209 30.73 -5.91 -3.35
C ALA A 209 31.63 -5.98 -4.58
N GLU A 210 31.23 -6.76 -5.57
CA GLU A 210 31.82 -6.75 -6.90
C GLU A 210 30.92 -5.97 -7.86
N LEU A 211 31.49 -4.92 -8.45
CA LEU A 211 30.84 -4.10 -9.47
C LEU A 211 31.43 -4.44 -10.84
N ILE A 212 30.58 -4.88 -11.76
CA ILE A 212 30.89 -5.15 -13.15
C ILE A 212 30.12 -4.15 -14.01
N THR A 213 30.83 -3.37 -14.81
CA THR A 213 30.25 -2.42 -15.76
C THR A 213 30.78 -2.71 -17.15
N CYS A 214 29.88 -2.94 -18.10
CA CYS A 214 30.18 -3.03 -19.52
C CYS A 214 29.46 -1.91 -20.25
N SER A 215 30.16 -1.15 -21.09
CA SER A 215 29.57 -0.09 -21.91
C SER A 215 30.05 -0.21 -23.34
N ALA A 216 29.16 -0.06 -24.31
CA ALA A 216 29.52 -0.02 -25.72
C ALA A 216 30.32 1.26 -26.03
N ASN A 217 31.31 1.15 -26.90
CA ASN A 217 32.12 2.29 -27.34
C ASN A 217 31.35 3.24 -28.27
N LYS A 218 30.27 2.75 -28.90
CA LYS A 218 29.37 3.51 -29.78
C LYS A 218 27.91 3.08 -29.59
N PRO A 219 26.96 4.01 -29.76
CA PRO A 219 25.54 3.69 -29.69
C PRO A 219 25.08 2.99 -30.99
N GLU A 220 25.06 1.67 -30.97
CA GLU A 220 24.57 0.81 -32.06
C GLU A 220 23.49 -0.14 -31.52
N ALA A 221 22.70 -0.73 -32.42
CA ALA A 221 21.64 -1.66 -32.01
C ALA A 221 22.22 -2.88 -31.28
N GLY A 222 21.61 -3.24 -30.13
CA GLY A 222 22.10 -4.29 -29.25
C GLY A 222 22.36 -3.81 -27.83
N LEU A 223 23.24 -4.49 -27.11
CA LEU A 223 23.61 -4.12 -25.74
C LEU A 223 24.42 -2.82 -25.75
N ASN A 224 23.95 -1.78 -25.06
CA ASN A 224 24.67 -0.52 -24.95
C ASN A 224 25.35 -0.36 -23.59
N SER A 225 24.70 -0.78 -22.51
CA SER A 225 25.36 -0.87 -21.20
C SER A 225 24.79 -1.97 -20.33
N LEU A 226 25.63 -2.46 -19.42
CA LEU A 226 25.30 -3.44 -18.39
C LEU A 226 26.07 -3.07 -17.12
N THR A 227 25.37 -2.99 -16.00
CA THR A 227 25.95 -2.79 -14.68
C THR A 227 25.40 -3.86 -13.76
N ILE A 228 26.29 -4.58 -13.07
CA ILE A 228 25.95 -5.64 -12.14
C ILE A 228 26.72 -5.39 -10.85
N GLU A 229 26.02 -5.28 -9.73
CA GLU A 229 26.61 -5.20 -8.39
C GLU A 229 26.15 -6.42 -7.59
N ILE A 230 27.11 -7.20 -7.11
CA ILE A 230 26.90 -8.43 -6.34
C ILE A 230 27.59 -8.28 -5.00
N ASP A 231 26.86 -8.56 -3.91
CA ASP A 231 27.45 -8.77 -2.59
C ASP A 231 27.95 -10.21 -2.52
N LYS A 232 29.27 -10.40 -2.44
CA LYS A 232 29.89 -11.73 -2.46
C LYS A 232 29.78 -12.44 -1.13
N ASP A 233 29.79 -11.71 -0.03
CA ASP A 233 29.77 -12.30 1.31
C ASP A 233 28.38 -12.82 1.64
N ARG A 234 27.35 -12.10 1.19
CA ARG A 234 25.95 -12.50 1.35
C ARG A 234 25.41 -13.35 0.19
N ASN A 235 26.16 -13.43 -0.92
CA ASN A 235 25.79 -14.13 -2.14
C ASN A 235 24.49 -13.62 -2.77
N GLN A 236 24.40 -12.29 -2.93
CA GLN A 236 23.17 -11.59 -3.33
C GLN A 236 23.40 -10.64 -4.49
N LEU A 237 22.41 -10.55 -5.37
CA LEU A 237 22.36 -9.50 -6.39
C LEU A 237 21.89 -8.22 -5.70
N VAL A 238 22.74 -7.20 -5.68
CA VAL A 238 22.39 -5.87 -5.14
C VAL A 238 21.71 -5.06 -6.23
N GLN A 239 22.31 -5.04 -7.43
CA GLN A 239 21.81 -4.27 -8.55
C GLN A 239 22.15 -4.91 -9.89
N TYR A 240 21.22 -4.84 -10.83
CA TYR A 240 21.38 -5.17 -12.23
C TYR A 240 20.72 -4.08 -13.07
N ASN A 241 21.50 -3.39 -13.91
CA ASN A 241 20.99 -2.44 -14.88
C ASN A 241 21.46 -2.83 -16.27
N ARG A 242 20.56 -2.90 -17.24
CA ARG A 242 20.85 -3.24 -18.63
C ARG A 242 20.16 -2.29 -19.58
N ILE A 243 20.92 -1.62 -20.43
CA ILE A 243 20.41 -0.73 -21.47
C ILE A 243 20.67 -1.37 -22.83
N GLU A 244 19.61 -1.62 -23.58
CA GLU A 244 19.66 -2.02 -24.99
C GLU A 244 19.22 -0.88 -25.89
N LEU A 245 19.84 -0.78 -27.05
CA LEU A 245 19.40 0.08 -28.14
C LEU A 245 18.69 -0.77 -29.19
N ASN A 246 17.45 -0.41 -29.51
CA ASN A 246 16.63 -1.07 -30.52
C ASN A 246 16.43 -0.14 -31.71
N GLU A 247 16.55 -0.67 -32.92
CA GLU A 247 16.23 0.07 -34.14
C GLU A 247 14.73 0.34 -34.22
N LEU A 248 14.38 1.60 -34.45
CA LEU A 248 13.03 2.04 -34.72
C LEU A 248 12.71 1.80 -36.19
N ARG A 249 11.63 1.05 -36.46
CA ARG A 249 11.12 0.85 -37.84
C ARG A 249 10.62 2.14 -38.49
N TYR A 250 10.22 3.13 -37.69
CA TYR A 250 9.68 4.40 -38.15
C TYR A 250 10.20 5.52 -37.27
N ASN A 251 10.61 6.63 -37.90
CA ASN A 251 10.95 7.86 -37.18
C ASN A 251 9.73 8.32 -36.36
N VAL A 252 9.93 8.57 -35.07
CA VAL A 252 8.90 9.18 -34.23
C VAL A 252 8.85 10.67 -34.55
N SER A 253 8.06 11.04 -35.57
CA SER A 253 7.97 12.40 -36.13
C SER A 253 7.57 13.48 -35.11
N LEU A 254 6.95 13.09 -33.99
CA LEU A 254 6.52 13.97 -32.91
C LEU A 254 7.66 14.42 -31.98
N VAL A 255 8.85 13.82 -32.10
CA VAL A 255 9.92 13.97 -31.11
C VAL A 255 11.25 14.31 -31.81
N ARG A 256 11.86 15.45 -31.47
CA ARG A 256 13.20 15.82 -31.95
C ARG A 256 14.26 14.97 -31.22
N SER A 257 14.46 13.74 -31.69
CA SER A 257 15.35 12.74 -31.09
C SER A 257 16.82 12.95 -31.46
N LYS A 258 17.72 12.71 -30.49
CA LYS A 258 19.19 12.73 -30.67
C LYS A 258 19.66 11.61 -31.61
N TYR A 259 18.99 10.46 -31.54
CA TYR A 259 19.21 9.31 -32.42
C TYR A 259 17.92 9.00 -33.18
N GLN A 260 17.85 9.42 -34.45
CA GLN A 260 16.60 9.37 -35.23
C GLN A 260 16.00 7.97 -35.37
N ASN A 261 16.83 6.92 -35.33
CA ASN A 261 16.43 5.54 -35.58
C ASN A 261 16.60 4.61 -34.36
N LEU A 262 16.84 5.12 -33.15
CA LEU A 262 17.10 4.28 -31.98
C LEU A 262 16.14 4.57 -30.82
N SER A 263 15.70 3.51 -30.16
CA SER A 263 15.02 3.54 -28.87
C SER A 263 15.85 2.80 -27.82
N ASN A 264 15.75 3.24 -26.58
CA ASN A 264 16.43 2.62 -25.45
C ASN A 264 15.43 1.73 -24.73
N LYS A 265 15.87 0.54 -24.35
CA LYS A 265 15.18 -0.33 -23.41
C LYS A 265 16.09 -0.52 -22.21
N GLU A 266 15.74 0.11 -21.10
CA GLU A 266 16.47 0.01 -19.84
C GLU A 266 15.73 -0.95 -18.90
N THR A 267 16.45 -1.94 -18.38
CA THR A 267 15.96 -2.89 -17.40
C THR A 267 16.77 -2.73 -16.13
N HIS A 268 16.12 -2.33 -15.06
CA HIS A 268 16.70 -2.17 -13.74
C HIS A 268 16.09 -3.19 -12.78
N LEU A 269 16.92 -3.84 -11.99
CA LEU A 269 16.55 -4.78 -10.95
C LEU A 269 17.45 -4.50 -9.74
N SER A 270 16.87 -4.28 -8.56
CA SER A 270 17.63 -3.98 -7.35
C SER A 270 17.03 -4.66 -6.13
N LEU A 271 17.89 -5.02 -5.18
CA LEU A 271 17.47 -5.53 -3.87
C LEU A 271 17.02 -4.35 -3.01
N ALA A 272 15.73 -4.30 -2.70
CA ALA A 272 15.16 -3.24 -1.86
C ALA A 272 15.24 -3.56 -0.37
N SER A 273 15.12 -4.84 0.02
CA SER A 273 15.26 -5.27 1.42
C SER A 273 15.50 -6.77 1.57
N GLU A 274 16.15 -7.15 2.66
CA GLU A 274 16.33 -8.52 3.15
C GLU A 274 15.79 -8.63 4.58
N LYS A 275 15.02 -9.69 4.89
CA LYS A 275 14.40 -9.92 6.21
C LYS A 275 14.39 -11.41 6.59
N GLU A 276 14.25 -11.71 7.88
CA GLU A 276 13.96 -13.06 8.36
C GLU A 276 12.49 -13.43 8.10
N ILE A 277 12.23 -14.68 7.74
CA ILE A 277 10.89 -15.21 7.54
C ILE A 277 10.31 -15.62 8.89
N GLY A 278 9.08 -15.19 9.18
CA GLY A 278 8.26 -15.84 10.20
C GLY A 278 8.12 -15.13 11.53
N ASN A 279 8.35 -13.82 11.63
CA ASN A 279 7.86 -13.06 12.77
C ASN A 279 6.78 -12.06 12.36
N ASN A 280 5.51 -12.46 12.53
CA ASN A 280 4.36 -11.59 12.32
C ASN A 280 4.04 -10.76 13.57
N THR A 281 4.90 -10.74 14.60
CA THR A 281 4.73 -9.88 15.76
C THR A 281 5.77 -8.78 15.76
N PHE A 282 5.43 -7.65 16.37
CA PHE A 282 6.40 -6.63 16.74
C PHE A 282 6.33 -6.42 18.25
N THR A 283 7.45 -6.04 18.83
CA THR A 283 7.53 -5.68 20.24
C THR A 283 7.86 -4.21 20.37
N ILE A 284 7.07 -3.48 21.16
CA ILE A 284 7.40 -2.13 21.58
C ILE A 284 7.46 -2.04 23.10
N SER A 285 8.57 -1.51 23.61
CA SER A 285 8.81 -1.38 25.04
C SER A 285 9.38 -0.02 25.38
N GLY A 286 9.33 0.34 26.64
CA GLY A 286 9.89 1.61 27.05
C GLY A 286 9.52 2.05 28.44
N LYS A 287 9.97 3.25 28.78
CA LYS A 287 9.62 3.95 30.01
C LYS A 287 9.24 5.39 29.69
N VAL A 288 8.18 5.89 30.31
CA VAL A 288 7.74 7.29 30.16
C VAL A 288 7.60 7.96 31.51
N GLU A 289 8.28 9.08 31.70
CA GLU A 289 8.17 9.84 32.94
C GLU A 289 6.88 10.69 32.97
N LYS A 290 6.29 10.81 34.18
CA LYS A 290 5.18 11.73 34.48
C LYS A 290 3.96 11.69 33.53
N VAL A 291 3.53 10.49 33.10
CA VAL A 291 2.29 10.35 32.32
C VAL A 291 1.04 10.57 33.18
N LEU A 292 0.12 11.40 32.70
CA LEU A 292 -1.20 11.60 33.29
C LEU A 292 -2.09 10.37 33.06
N GLY A 293 -2.05 9.42 34.00
CA GLY A 293 -2.73 8.13 33.88
C GLY A 293 -1.75 7.05 33.45
N LYS A 294 -1.75 5.90 34.14
CA LYS A 294 -0.82 4.80 33.91
C LYS A 294 -1.23 3.96 32.69
N ARG A 295 -1.32 4.56 31.50
CA ARG A 295 -1.86 3.91 30.30
C ARG A 295 -1.12 4.27 29.02
N VAL A 296 -1.13 3.31 28.10
CA VAL A 296 -0.69 3.46 26.71
C VAL A 296 -1.75 2.86 25.79
N ILE A 297 -2.14 3.61 24.78
CA ILE A 297 -3.08 3.16 23.74
C ILE A 297 -2.27 2.96 22.47
N LEU A 298 -2.19 1.72 22.00
CA LEU A 298 -1.62 1.39 20.70
C LEU A 298 -2.73 1.43 19.65
N SER A 299 -2.51 2.19 18.57
CA SER A 299 -3.39 2.17 17.42
C SER A 299 -2.68 1.70 16.16
N THR A 300 -3.32 0.80 15.41
CA THR A 300 -2.80 0.18 14.19
C THR A 300 -3.86 0.15 13.09
N LEU A 301 -3.46 0.34 11.84
CA LEU A 301 -4.30 0.20 10.67
C LEU A 301 -4.34 -1.26 10.22
N GLN A 302 -5.50 -1.90 10.36
CA GLN A 302 -5.68 -3.33 10.03
C GLN A 302 -6.36 -3.57 8.69
N LYS A 303 -7.27 -2.68 8.27
CA LYS A 303 -8.03 -2.84 7.04
C LYS A 303 -7.23 -2.32 5.83
N PRO A 304 -7.44 -2.87 4.62
CA PRO A 304 -6.79 -2.40 3.41
C PRO A 304 -7.47 -1.16 2.79
N TYR A 305 -8.55 -0.67 3.40
CA TYR A 305 -9.29 0.54 3.04
C TYR A 305 -9.73 1.31 4.29
N GLY A 306 -10.12 2.57 4.11
CA GLY A 306 -10.57 3.47 5.17
C GLY A 306 -9.47 3.86 6.17
N VAL A 307 -9.79 4.77 7.09
CA VAL A 307 -8.82 5.32 8.06
C VAL A 307 -9.04 4.82 9.50
N SER A 308 -10.03 3.95 9.71
CA SER A 308 -10.32 3.42 11.04
C SER A 308 -9.18 2.54 11.55
N MET A 309 -8.60 2.93 12.68
CA MET A 309 -7.55 2.15 13.36
C MET A 309 -8.14 1.24 14.43
N SER A 310 -7.57 0.03 14.54
CA SER A 310 -7.77 -0.84 15.70
C SER A 310 -6.99 -0.28 16.88
N GLN A 311 -7.60 -0.25 18.07
CA GLN A 311 -7.02 0.31 19.28
C GLN A 311 -6.95 -0.74 20.38
N LYS A 312 -5.78 -0.85 21.03
CA LYS A 312 -5.56 -1.71 22.19
C LYS A 312 -4.96 -0.90 23.33
N VAL A 313 -5.47 -1.11 24.54
CA VAL A 313 -5.06 -0.36 25.74
C VAL A 313 -4.21 -1.25 26.63
N TYR A 314 -3.10 -0.69 27.10
CA TYR A 314 -2.16 -1.33 28.00
C TYR A 314 -1.95 -0.47 29.23
N ASP A 315 -1.79 -1.12 30.38
CA ASP A 315 -1.44 -0.43 31.61
C ASP A 315 0.09 -0.27 31.72
N LEU A 316 0.51 0.89 32.21
CA LEU A 316 1.91 1.14 32.58
C LEU A 316 2.22 0.45 33.91
N GLY A 317 3.40 -0.17 33.99
CA GLY A 317 3.93 -0.75 35.22
C GLY A 317 4.18 0.29 36.31
N GLU A 318 4.55 -0.16 37.52
CA GLU A 318 4.76 0.72 38.67
C GLU A 318 5.81 1.82 38.41
N SER A 319 6.85 1.50 37.65
CA SER A 319 7.93 2.39 37.22
C SER A 319 7.61 3.20 35.95
N ASN A 320 6.35 3.21 35.52
CA ASN A 320 5.89 3.73 34.22
C ASN A 320 6.56 3.06 33.00
N SER A 321 6.97 1.80 33.14
CA SER A 321 7.46 0.98 32.03
C SER A 321 6.32 0.25 31.32
N PHE A 322 6.49 -0.06 30.04
CA PHE A 322 5.59 -0.92 29.28
C PHE A 322 6.35 -1.87 28.36
N LYS A 323 5.70 -2.98 28.03
CA LYS A 323 6.08 -3.89 26.96
C LYS A 323 4.79 -4.36 26.29
N ILE A 324 4.68 -4.11 25.00
CA ILE A 324 3.55 -4.46 24.16
C ILE A 324 4.09 -5.39 23.08
N GLU A 325 3.45 -6.52 22.89
CA GLU A 325 3.77 -7.51 21.86
C GLU A 325 2.49 -7.79 21.09
N GLU A 326 2.51 -7.49 19.79
CA GLU A 326 1.30 -7.46 18.99
C GLU A 326 1.54 -7.98 17.58
N GLU A 327 0.50 -8.54 16.96
CA GLU A 327 0.56 -9.01 15.59
C GLU A 327 0.53 -7.83 14.61
N LEU A 328 1.37 -7.94 13.58
CA LEU A 328 1.52 -6.98 12.50
C LEU A 328 1.82 -7.74 11.21
N GLU A 329 0.90 -7.67 10.24
CA GLU A 329 1.08 -8.38 8.97
C GLU A 329 2.03 -7.65 8.01
N GLN A 330 2.09 -6.32 8.08
CA GLN A 330 2.80 -5.47 7.12
C GLN A 330 3.34 -4.20 7.78
N PRO A 331 4.43 -3.62 7.24
CA PRO A 331 4.95 -2.34 7.70
C PRO A 331 3.94 -1.21 7.67
N GLN A 332 3.89 -0.40 8.73
CA GLN A 332 3.00 0.76 8.84
C GLN A 332 3.46 1.75 9.91
N LEU A 333 2.82 2.92 9.94
CA LEU A 333 2.87 3.80 11.12
C LEU A 333 1.94 3.26 12.20
N ILE A 334 2.42 3.22 13.44
CA ILE A 334 1.66 2.93 14.64
C ILE A 334 1.64 4.17 15.53
N PHE A 335 0.61 4.27 16.36
CA PHE A 335 0.39 5.41 17.23
C PHE A 335 0.33 4.97 18.68
N LEU A 336 1.22 5.52 19.50
CA LEU A 336 1.21 5.35 20.95
C LEU A 336 0.67 6.62 21.61
N ARG A 337 -0.51 6.53 22.21
CA ARG A 337 -1.08 7.62 23.02
C ARG A 337 -0.89 7.34 24.50
N PHE A 338 -0.38 8.31 25.25
CA PHE A 338 -0.05 8.13 26.66
C PHE A 338 -1.03 8.86 27.55
N GLY A 339 -1.57 8.17 28.55
CA GLY A 339 -2.43 8.75 29.58
C GLY A 339 -3.92 8.43 29.45
N TYR A 340 -4.74 9.22 30.13
CA TYR A 340 -6.19 9.07 30.19
C TYR A 340 -6.90 10.43 30.15
N ASN A 341 -7.76 10.62 29.15
CA ASN A 341 -8.65 11.77 29.03
C ASN A 341 -9.94 11.33 28.31
N ALA A 342 -11.08 11.97 28.61
CA ALA A 342 -12.34 11.77 27.89
C ALA A 342 -12.19 12.17 26.41
N ASN A 343 -11.31 13.13 26.12
CA ASN A 343 -10.94 13.48 24.76
C ASN A 343 -9.57 12.88 24.40
N LEU A 344 -9.55 11.88 23.52
CA LEU A 344 -8.31 11.23 23.05
C LEU A 344 -7.36 12.18 22.31
N ARG A 345 -7.88 13.32 21.82
CA ARG A 345 -7.10 14.32 21.06
C ARG A 345 -6.07 15.04 21.92
N ASP A 346 -6.30 15.11 23.23
CA ASP A 346 -5.43 15.86 24.15
C ASP A 346 -4.29 14.99 24.72
N LEU A 347 -4.19 13.72 24.28
CA LEU A 347 -3.18 12.79 24.80
C LEU A 347 -1.86 12.95 24.04
N PRO A 348 -0.71 12.99 24.74
CA PRO A 348 0.60 12.87 24.12
C PRO A 348 0.66 11.66 23.18
N THR A 349 0.94 11.92 21.90
CA THR A 349 0.94 10.91 20.85
C THR A 349 2.34 10.79 20.23
N LEU A 350 2.87 9.57 20.20
CA LEU A 350 4.08 9.22 19.44
C LEU A 350 3.69 8.43 18.21
N VAL A 351 4.22 8.86 17.06
CA VAL A 351 4.10 8.16 15.79
C VAL A 351 5.40 7.43 15.53
N ILE A 352 5.29 6.12 15.29
CA ILE A 352 6.44 5.24 15.14
C ILE A 352 6.21 4.37 13.91
N TYR A 353 7.24 4.17 13.11
CA TYR A 353 7.21 3.17 12.05
C TYR A 353 7.56 1.79 12.62
N ALA A 354 6.71 0.80 12.36
CA ALA A 354 6.91 -0.58 12.79
C ALA A 354 6.86 -1.54 11.60
N GLU A 355 7.64 -2.61 11.69
CA GLU A 355 7.59 -3.74 10.76
C GLU A 355 7.46 -5.05 11.54
N PRO A 356 6.93 -6.11 10.91
CA PRO A 356 6.92 -7.45 11.51
C PRO A 356 8.34 -7.87 11.87
N GLY A 357 8.52 -8.41 13.07
CA GLY A 357 9.80 -8.84 13.63
C GLY A 357 10.61 -7.76 14.35
N ASN A 358 10.18 -6.50 14.33
CA ASN A 358 10.95 -5.43 14.96
C ASN A 358 10.77 -5.38 16.49
N GLU A 359 11.89 -5.12 17.16
CA GLU A 359 11.93 -4.71 18.56
C GLU A 359 12.24 -3.21 18.65
N ILE A 360 11.28 -2.46 19.18
CA ILE A 360 11.36 -1.02 19.36
C ILE A 360 11.44 -0.73 20.84
N HIS A 361 12.45 0.04 21.26
CA HIS A 361 12.56 0.47 22.64
C HIS A 361 12.72 1.99 22.73
N LEU A 362 11.92 2.63 23.59
CA LEU A 362 11.94 4.08 23.78
C LEU A 362 11.99 4.48 25.27
N ASP A 363 12.84 5.43 25.59
CA ASP A 363 12.89 6.07 26.90
C ASP A 363 12.54 7.55 26.75
N ALA A 364 11.41 7.96 27.32
CA ALA A 364 10.90 9.33 27.27
C ALA A 364 11.04 10.03 28.64
N LYS A 365 11.73 11.16 28.65
CA LYS A 365 12.00 11.99 29.84
C LYS A 365 11.43 13.39 29.67
N GLY A 366 11.00 13.99 30.77
CA GLY A 366 10.49 15.37 30.80
C GLY A 366 9.12 15.49 31.47
N ASP A 367 8.77 16.73 31.79
CA ASP A 367 7.58 17.03 32.61
C ASP A 367 6.32 17.22 31.76
N THR A 368 6.48 17.62 30.50
CA THR A 368 5.40 17.90 29.55
C THR A 368 5.80 17.42 28.16
N PHE A 369 4.80 17.04 27.35
CA PHE A 369 5.01 16.75 25.93
C PHE A 369 5.29 18.07 25.16
N PRO A 370 6.19 18.09 24.15
CA PRO A 370 7.03 16.99 23.67
C PRO A 370 8.19 16.65 24.63
N TRP A 371 8.40 15.35 24.87
CA TRP A 371 9.47 14.82 25.72
C TRP A 371 10.87 14.85 25.06
N ASP A 372 11.88 14.49 25.82
CA ASP A 372 13.18 14.06 25.30
C ASP A 372 13.19 12.54 25.21
N ILE A 373 13.28 12.02 23.98
CA ILE A 373 13.10 10.59 23.69
C ILE A 373 14.40 10.01 23.15
N THR A 374 14.84 8.91 23.75
CA THR A 374 15.91 8.07 23.20
C THR A 374 15.29 6.82 22.58
N PHE A 375 15.46 6.66 21.27
CA PHE A 375 15.04 5.45 20.56
C PHE A 375 16.22 4.47 20.46
N THR A 376 15.92 3.18 20.65
CA THR A 376 16.87 2.08 20.45
C THR A 376 16.18 0.91 19.73
N GLY A 377 16.97 0.05 19.08
CA GLY A 377 16.49 -1.02 18.21
C GLY A 377 16.82 -0.79 16.72
N PRO A 378 16.42 -1.71 15.83
CA PRO A 378 16.83 -1.70 14.42
C PRO A 378 16.43 -0.44 13.64
N LEU A 379 15.31 0.18 14.00
CA LEU A 379 14.75 1.37 13.33
C LEU A 379 14.75 2.62 14.21
N ALA A 380 15.70 2.71 15.16
CA ALA A 380 15.82 3.84 16.08
C ALA A 380 15.92 5.20 15.35
N LYS A 381 16.68 5.24 14.25
CA LYS A 381 16.85 6.43 13.40
C LYS A 381 15.57 6.86 12.71
N THR A 382 14.73 5.90 12.32
CA THR A 382 13.41 6.19 11.75
C THR A 382 12.50 6.83 12.77
N GLY A 383 12.43 6.28 14.00
CA GLY A 383 11.70 6.89 15.10
C GLY A 383 12.21 8.30 15.45
N GLN A 384 13.53 8.49 15.47
CA GLN A 384 14.16 9.79 15.70
C GLN A 384 13.76 10.82 14.64
N MET A 385 13.84 10.47 13.35
CA MET A 385 13.46 11.37 12.24
C MET A 385 12.00 11.84 12.36
N ILE A 386 11.07 10.90 12.54
CA ILE A 386 9.63 11.21 12.67
C ILE A 386 9.42 12.14 13.88
N TYR A 387 10.02 11.80 15.02
CA TYR A 387 9.84 12.56 16.24
C TYR A 387 10.42 13.98 16.16
N GLU A 388 11.65 14.13 15.65
CA GLU A 388 12.30 15.44 15.52
C GLU A 388 11.55 16.36 14.55
N TYR A 389 11.10 15.82 13.42
CA TYR A 389 10.31 16.60 12.46
C TYR A 389 9.02 17.09 13.12
N ARG A 390 8.30 16.20 13.81
CA ARG A 390 7.02 16.55 14.46
C ARG A 390 7.18 17.45 15.68
N LYS A 391 8.27 17.30 16.44
CA LYS A 391 8.62 18.19 17.55
C LYS A 391 8.96 19.60 17.06
N ALA A 392 9.60 19.72 15.89
CA ALA A 392 10.01 21.00 15.32
C ALA A 392 8.84 21.78 14.67
N TYR A 393 7.80 21.08 14.20
CA TYR A 393 6.67 21.68 13.50
C TYR A 393 5.33 21.20 14.07
N PRO A 394 4.58 22.05 14.79
CA PRO A 394 3.30 21.68 15.40
C PRO A 394 2.14 21.67 14.39
N VAL A 395 2.40 21.29 13.13
CA VAL A 395 1.39 21.11 12.07
C VAL A 395 0.83 19.70 12.01
N PHE A 396 1.29 18.84 12.92
CA PHE A 396 1.00 17.42 12.98
C PHE A 396 0.21 17.08 14.26
N ASP A 397 -0.99 17.64 14.37
CA ASP A 397 -1.94 17.25 15.42
C ASP A 397 -2.60 15.92 15.00
N ASP A 398 -2.48 14.89 15.84
CA ASP A 398 -2.93 13.53 15.56
C ASP A 398 -4.35 13.30 16.07
N ASP A 399 -5.29 14.06 15.49
CA ASP A 399 -6.70 13.74 15.57
C ASP A 399 -7.00 12.57 14.62
N ILE A 400 -6.56 11.37 15.02
CA ILE A 400 -6.79 10.13 14.27
C ILE A 400 -8.14 9.58 14.71
N THR A 401 -9.18 10.37 14.50
CA THR A 401 -10.54 9.89 14.48
C THR A 401 -10.94 9.68 13.02
N PRO A 402 -11.90 8.77 12.75
CA PRO A 402 -12.49 8.65 11.41
C PRO A 402 -13.15 9.96 10.91
N TYR A 403 -13.29 10.97 11.77
CA TYR A 403 -14.21 12.10 11.65
C TYR A 403 -13.52 13.48 11.68
N SER A 404 -12.19 13.50 11.62
CA SER A 404 -11.39 14.71 11.68
C SER A 404 -10.22 14.61 10.72
N TYR A 405 -10.53 14.62 9.43
CA TYR A 405 -9.52 14.73 8.37
C TYR A 405 -8.79 16.08 8.35
N LEU A 406 -9.17 16.99 9.25
CA LEU A 406 -8.76 18.38 9.25
C LEU A 406 -8.04 18.64 10.57
N ASN A 407 -6.74 18.91 10.49
CA ASN A 407 -6.00 19.46 11.62
C ASN A 407 -6.57 20.87 11.86
N ARG A 408 -7.60 20.97 12.71
CA ARG A 408 -8.43 22.17 12.89
C ARG A 408 -7.64 23.39 13.44
N GLY A 409 -6.35 23.23 13.72
CA GLY A 409 -5.46 24.29 14.22
C GLY A 409 -4.23 24.59 13.35
N THR A 410 -4.05 23.97 12.17
CA THR A 410 -2.85 24.26 11.35
C THR A 410 -2.81 25.72 10.91
N GLN A 411 -1.89 26.50 11.47
CA GLN A 411 -1.62 27.86 11.01
C GLN A 411 -0.79 27.83 9.72
N TYR A 412 -1.09 28.72 8.77
CA TYR A 412 -0.37 28.80 7.50
C TYR A 412 1.14 28.98 7.70
N ALA A 413 1.56 29.86 8.62
CA ALA A 413 2.98 30.12 8.89
C ALA A 413 3.74 28.86 9.35
N GLU A 414 3.13 28.05 10.21
CA GLU A 414 3.71 26.78 10.67
C GLU A 414 3.75 25.75 9.53
N PHE A 415 2.70 25.67 8.71
CA PHE A 415 2.68 24.82 7.51
C PHE A 415 3.77 25.20 6.51
N GLU A 416 3.90 26.48 6.18
CA GLU A 416 4.89 26.97 5.24
C GLU A 416 6.30 26.68 5.73
N LYS A 417 6.55 26.88 7.03
CA LYS A 417 7.84 26.56 7.67
C LYS A 417 8.13 25.05 7.61
N ALA A 418 7.15 24.20 7.93
CA ALA A 418 7.29 22.74 7.91
C ALA A 418 7.55 22.20 6.49
N SER A 419 6.78 22.69 5.51
CA SER A 419 6.86 22.25 4.11
C SER A 419 8.14 22.72 3.42
N LYS A 420 8.65 23.92 3.73
CA LYS A 420 9.96 24.38 3.24
C LYS A 420 11.15 23.62 3.83
N ALA A 421 11.04 23.17 5.08
CA ALA A 421 12.11 22.45 5.76
C ALA A 421 12.09 20.92 5.54
N PHE A 422 11.01 20.39 4.95
CA PHE A 422 10.76 18.96 4.83
C PHE A 422 11.94 18.17 4.21
N SER A 423 12.41 18.57 3.02
CA SER A 423 13.50 17.88 2.33
C SER A 423 14.81 17.93 3.11
N GLU A 424 15.15 19.08 3.69
CA GLU A 424 16.40 19.24 4.46
C GLU A 424 16.44 18.31 5.68
N ILE A 425 15.30 18.12 6.35
CA ILE A 425 15.22 17.25 7.52
C ILE A 425 15.25 15.78 7.12
N CYS A 426 14.48 15.38 6.11
CA CYS A 426 14.50 14.00 5.63
C CYS A 426 15.89 13.61 5.11
N ASP A 427 16.57 14.50 4.37
CA ASP A 427 17.89 14.22 3.81
C ASP A 427 18.99 13.99 4.87
N LYS A 428 18.84 14.52 6.10
CA LYS A 428 19.74 14.23 7.22
C LYS A 428 19.75 12.74 7.61
N TYR A 429 18.65 12.05 7.33
CA TYR A 429 18.40 10.67 7.74
C TYR A 429 18.41 9.66 6.59
N ARG A 430 18.49 10.12 5.33
CA ARG A 430 18.38 9.30 4.12
C ARG A 430 19.35 8.10 4.10
N ASN A 431 20.56 8.29 4.62
CA ASN A 431 21.61 7.26 4.62
C ASN A 431 21.67 6.44 5.93
N ASP A 432 20.88 6.80 6.94
CA ASP A 432 20.91 6.20 8.28
C ASP A 432 19.88 5.06 8.46
N MET A 433 19.11 4.74 7.42
CA MET A 433 18.07 3.70 7.44
C MET A 433 17.90 3.06 6.06
N PRO A 434 17.25 1.88 5.96
CA PRO A 434 16.97 1.25 4.68
C PRO A 434 16.16 2.16 3.75
N ALA A 435 16.49 2.18 2.46
CA ALA A 435 15.83 3.06 1.48
C ALA A 435 14.31 2.83 1.37
N SER A 436 13.86 1.58 1.53
CA SER A 436 12.43 1.24 1.54
C SER A 436 11.69 1.85 2.73
N VAL A 437 12.30 1.81 3.92
CA VAL A 437 11.78 2.42 5.16
C VAL A 437 11.75 3.94 5.03
N PHE A 438 12.86 4.53 4.56
CA PHE A 438 12.94 5.97 4.32
C PHE A 438 11.83 6.45 3.37
N ARG A 439 11.68 5.79 2.21
CA ARG A 439 10.65 6.12 1.21
C ARG A 439 9.23 6.01 1.78
N PHE A 440 8.95 4.96 2.58
CA PHE A 440 7.64 4.81 3.23
C PHE A 440 7.34 6.00 4.12
N VAL A 441 8.27 6.36 5.00
CA VAL A 441 8.09 7.41 6.01
C VAL A 441 8.05 8.81 5.37
N GLU A 442 8.94 9.07 4.41
CA GLU A 442 8.95 10.29 3.60
C GLU A 442 7.58 10.47 2.91
N THR A 443 7.06 9.41 2.29
CA THR A 443 5.73 9.43 1.65
C THR A 443 4.63 9.74 2.66
N GLU A 444 4.62 9.11 3.85
CA GLU A 444 3.58 9.39 4.86
C GLU A 444 3.62 10.83 5.38
N LEU A 445 4.81 11.35 5.70
CA LEU A 445 4.96 12.73 6.18
C LEU A 445 4.59 13.75 5.10
N GLN A 446 4.95 13.49 3.83
CA GLN A 446 4.56 14.32 2.71
C GLN A 446 3.04 14.29 2.47
N ASN A 447 2.41 13.12 2.58
CA ASN A 447 0.96 12.98 2.52
C ASN A 447 0.26 13.78 3.62
N GLN A 448 0.81 13.79 4.83
CA GLN A 448 0.27 14.58 5.94
C GLN A 448 0.35 16.09 5.66
N LEU A 449 1.48 16.58 5.14
CA LEU A 449 1.61 17.97 4.69
C LEU A 449 0.62 18.29 3.55
N TYR A 450 0.45 17.37 2.61
CA TYR A 450 -0.50 17.54 1.50
C TYR A 450 -1.94 17.70 1.99
N CYS A 451 -2.37 16.91 2.98
CA CYS A 451 -3.67 17.09 3.65
C CYS A 451 -3.80 18.50 4.23
N GLY A 452 -2.77 18.98 4.96
CA GLY A 452 -2.73 20.33 5.51
C GLY A 452 -2.80 21.43 4.45
N ALA A 453 -2.09 21.26 3.33
CA ALA A 453 -2.11 22.21 2.21
C ALA A 453 -3.50 22.32 1.57
N ASN A 454 -4.15 21.17 1.31
CA ASN A 454 -5.52 21.13 0.79
C ASN A 454 -6.53 21.75 1.75
N GLN A 455 -6.38 21.49 3.04
CA GLN A 455 -7.23 22.09 4.05
C GLN A 455 -7.10 23.61 4.05
N LEU A 456 -5.88 24.15 4.10
CA LEU A 456 -5.63 25.60 4.06
C LEU A 456 -6.16 26.22 2.76
N LEU A 457 -5.94 25.55 1.63
CA LEU A 457 -6.45 26.00 0.33
C LEU A 457 -7.98 25.96 0.26
N SER A 458 -8.60 24.91 0.83
CA SER A 458 -10.05 24.81 0.96
C SER A 458 -10.57 25.93 1.84
N GLN A 459 -10.00 26.18 3.03
CA GLN A 459 -10.37 27.30 3.91
C GLN A 459 -10.29 28.65 3.19
N PHE A 460 -9.19 28.88 2.46
CA PHE A 460 -8.98 30.09 1.66
C PHE A 460 -10.04 30.26 0.57
N ASN A 461 -10.35 29.19 -0.17
CA ASN A 461 -11.34 29.21 -1.26
C ASN A 461 -12.79 29.22 -0.75
N SER A 462 -13.03 28.81 0.48
CA SER A 462 -14.38 28.53 0.99
C SER A 462 -15.19 29.77 1.36
N PHE A 463 -14.63 31.00 1.40
CA PHE A 463 -15.36 32.09 2.04
C PHE A 463 -15.38 33.47 1.38
N ASP A 464 -16.58 33.78 0.90
CA ASP A 464 -17.31 35.06 0.97
C ASP A 464 -18.21 35.12 2.26
N VAL A 465 -17.92 34.33 3.30
CA VAL A 465 -18.75 34.29 4.54
C VAL A 465 -17.87 34.31 5.79
N GLU A 466 -17.88 35.43 6.50
CA GLU A 466 -17.23 35.70 7.80
C GLU A 466 -17.59 34.70 8.94
N ARG A 467 -18.41 33.68 8.70
CA ARG A 467 -18.96 32.78 9.73
C ARG A 467 -18.16 31.51 10.03
N VAL A 468 -17.17 31.16 9.19
CA VAL A 468 -16.55 29.81 9.26
C VAL A 468 -15.03 29.87 9.48
N TRP A 469 -14.45 31.06 9.60
CA TRP A 469 -13.12 31.22 10.20
C TRP A 469 -13.19 30.90 11.69
N ARG A 470 -13.21 29.61 12.03
CA ARG A 470 -13.00 29.09 13.38
C ARG A 470 -11.50 28.91 13.70
N GLY A 471 -10.61 29.48 12.89
CA GLY A 471 -9.15 29.43 13.07
C GLY A 471 -8.56 30.83 13.13
N ASP A 472 -7.47 30.98 13.88
CA ASP A 472 -6.74 32.24 14.12
C ASP A 472 -5.96 32.76 12.89
N THR A 473 -5.96 32.05 11.76
CA THR A 473 -5.27 32.49 10.54
C THR A 473 -6.14 33.51 9.82
N LYS A 474 -5.57 34.60 9.29
CA LYS A 474 -6.35 35.54 8.47
C LYS A 474 -6.12 35.30 6.97
N PRO A 475 -7.10 35.57 6.09
CA PRO A 475 -6.94 35.34 4.65
C PRO A 475 -5.73 36.06 4.02
N ASP A 476 -5.37 37.23 4.54
CA ASP A 476 -4.22 38.03 4.09
C ASP A 476 -2.85 37.42 4.47
N GLU A 477 -2.84 36.45 5.39
CA GLU A 477 -1.63 35.75 5.83
C GLU A 477 -1.35 34.48 4.99
N VAL A 478 -2.25 34.10 4.09
CA VAL A 478 -2.18 32.85 3.32
C VAL A 478 -1.68 33.10 1.89
N ASP A 479 -0.54 32.50 1.51
CA ASP A 479 -0.09 32.46 0.11
C ASP A 479 -0.78 31.31 -0.65
N ALA A 480 -1.93 31.61 -1.24
CA ALA A 480 -2.71 30.64 -2.01
C ALA A 480 -1.97 30.12 -3.27
N ASP A 481 -1.09 30.93 -3.87
CA ASP A 481 -0.29 30.51 -5.04
C ASP A 481 0.76 29.49 -4.63
N TYR A 482 1.39 29.66 -3.47
CA TYR A 482 2.28 28.68 -2.89
C TYR A 482 1.54 27.37 -2.61
N LEU A 483 0.38 27.42 -1.93
CA LEU A 483 -0.43 26.23 -1.62
C LEU A 483 -0.86 25.49 -2.87
N LYS A 484 -1.35 26.21 -3.89
CA LYS A 484 -1.74 25.61 -5.17
C LYS A 484 -0.56 24.93 -5.86
N LYS A 485 0.60 25.59 -5.95
CA LYS A 485 1.82 24.98 -6.50
C LYS A 485 2.33 23.80 -5.68
N TYR A 486 2.05 23.75 -4.38
CA TYR A 486 2.39 22.62 -3.52
C TYR A 486 1.47 21.43 -3.81
N VAL A 487 0.16 21.66 -3.86
CA VAL A 487 -0.87 20.65 -4.19
C VAL A 487 -0.68 20.10 -5.61
N ASP A 488 -0.40 20.97 -6.60
CA ASP A 488 -0.22 20.59 -8.00
C ASP A 488 1.00 19.67 -8.25
N ARG A 489 1.95 19.62 -7.30
CA ARG A 489 3.14 18.75 -7.38
C ARG A 489 2.89 17.34 -6.86
N PHE A 490 1.83 17.14 -6.09
CA PHE A 490 1.54 15.87 -5.45
C PHE A 490 0.80 14.93 -6.41
N ASN A 491 1.22 13.67 -6.48
CA ASN A 491 0.54 12.66 -7.28
C ASN A 491 0.16 11.46 -6.42
N VAL A 492 -1.07 11.49 -5.91
CA VAL A 492 -1.68 10.43 -5.09
C VAL A 492 -1.60 9.02 -5.71
N ASN A 493 -1.51 8.89 -7.03
CA ASN A 493 -1.40 7.58 -7.69
C ASN A 493 0.03 7.00 -7.64
N VAL A 494 1.01 7.82 -7.26
CA VAL A 494 2.42 7.46 -7.09
C VAL A 494 2.81 7.49 -5.61
N ASP A 495 2.40 8.55 -4.92
CA ASP A 495 2.79 8.89 -3.54
C ASP A 495 1.81 8.28 -2.53
N TYR A 496 1.66 6.95 -2.56
CA TYR A 496 0.68 6.23 -1.74
C TYR A 496 1.21 4.92 -1.18
N ASN A 497 1.12 4.77 0.15
CA ASN A 497 1.48 3.56 0.87
C ASN A 497 0.26 2.65 1.13
N PRO A 498 0.35 1.32 0.93
CA PRO A 498 -0.78 0.40 1.13
C PRO A 498 -1.41 0.41 2.53
N LEU A 499 -0.60 0.53 3.57
CA LEU A 499 -1.04 0.74 4.96
C LEU A 499 -0.62 2.14 5.48
N GLY A 500 -0.64 3.13 4.60
CA GLY A 500 -0.41 4.52 4.97
C GLY A 500 -1.71 5.20 5.42
N ILE A 501 -1.78 5.59 6.69
CA ILE A 501 -2.93 6.34 7.21
C ILE A 501 -3.03 7.70 6.54
N TYR A 502 -1.91 8.41 6.40
CA TYR A 502 -1.89 9.73 5.77
C TYR A 502 -2.04 9.62 4.26
N SER A 503 -1.51 8.55 3.64
CA SER A 503 -1.79 8.23 2.22
C SER A 503 -3.28 8.11 1.94
N ARG A 504 -4.04 7.45 2.82
CA ARG A 504 -5.50 7.31 2.70
C ARG A 504 -6.23 8.64 2.89
N GLN A 505 -5.83 9.41 3.90
CA GLN A 505 -6.40 10.75 4.11
C GLN A 505 -6.13 11.68 2.92
N ALA A 506 -4.92 11.66 2.38
CA ALA A 506 -4.53 12.45 1.22
C ALA A 506 -5.33 12.06 -0.02
N ALA A 507 -5.62 10.78 -0.23
CA ALA A 507 -6.51 10.34 -1.30
C ALA A 507 -7.92 10.92 -1.14
N THR A 508 -8.50 10.86 0.06
CA THR A 508 -9.80 11.48 0.32
C THR A 508 -9.79 13.00 0.09
N SER A 509 -8.75 13.70 0.55
CA SER A 509 -8.59 15.15 0.31
C SER A 509 -8.44 15.48 -1.17
N TYR A 510 -7.65 14.69 -1.91
CA TYR A 510 -7.46 14.84 -3.35
C TYR A 510 -8.76 14.64 -4.12
N PHE A 511 -9.51 13.58 -3.78
CA PHE A 511 -10.83 13.29 -4.36
C PHE A 511 -11.80 14.45 -4.16
N THR A 512 -11.92 14.91 -2.92
CA THR A 512 -12.85 15.97 -2.54
C THR A 512 -12.49 17.27 -3.26
N SER A 513 -11.20 17.65 -3.27
CA SER A 513 -10.72 18.84 -3.97
C SER A 513 -11.03 18.79 -5.47
N ASN A 514 -10.80 17.65 -6.13
CA ASN A 514 -11.12 17.48 -7.55
C ASN A 514 -12.63 17.49 -7.83
N ALA A 515 -13.44 16.89 -6.96
CA ALA A 515 -14.89 16.92 -7.08
C ALA A 515 -15.44 18.35 -7.02
N VAL A 516 -14.93 19.14 -6.07
CA VAL A 516 -15.33 20.55 -5.89
C VAL A 516 -14.91 21.42 -7.06
N THR A 517 -13.64 21.34 -7.45
CA THR A 517 -13.08 22.17 -8.55
C THR A 517 -13.66 21.81 -9.91
N SER A 518 -14.07 20.56 -10.12
CA SER A 518 -14.73 20.11 -11.35
C SER A 518 -16.22 20.44 -11.39
N SER A 519 -16.82 20.79 -10.24
CA SER A 519 -18.24 21.15 -10.18
C SER A 519 -18.49 22.50 -10.82
N LYS A 520 -19.32 22.52 -11.87
CA LYS A 520 -19.81 23.75 -12.52
C LYS A 520 -21.08 24.30 -11.87
N ILE A 521 -21.68 23.53 -10.96
CA ILE A 521 -22.82 23.95 -10.16
C ILE A 521 -22.24 24.39 -8.82
N VAL A 522 -22.38 25.66 -8.47
CA VAL A 522 -22.01 26.16 -7.13
C VAL A 522 -22.86 25.37 -6.13
N PRO A 523 -22.27 24.46 -5.33
CA PRO A 523 -23.01 23.93 -4.21
C PRO A 523 -23.17 25.11 -3.27
N ASN A 524 -24.40 25.53 -2.95
CA ASN A 524 -24.65 26.34 -1.75
C ASN A 524 -24.40 25.51 -0.47
N ILE A 525 -23.43 24.59 -0.52
CA ILE A 525 -23.17 23.55 0.47
C ILE A 525 -21.79 23.82 1.02
N ILE A 526 -21.78 24.25 2.27
CA ILE A 526 -20.68 24.20 3.20
C ILE A 526 -20.23 22.73 3.26
N LEU A 527 -19.18 22.36 2.52
CA LEU A 527 -18.59 21.01 2.44
C LEU A 527 -17.84 20.59 3.71
N TRP A 528 -18.07 21.27 4.82
CA TRP A 528 -17.39 21.02 6.09
C TRP A 528 -17.93 19.78 6.82
N ASP A 529 -19.03 19.20 6.33
CA ASP A 529 -19.66 17.97 6.85
C ASP A 529 -19.72 16.86 5.79
N VAL A 530 -18.60 16.54 5.13
CA VAL A 530 -18.46 15.19 4.55
C VAL A 530 -18.38 14.12 5.66
N ASP A 531 -18.31 14.55 6.93
CA ASP A 531 -18.12 13.67 8.07
C ASP A 531 -19.29 13.47 9.03
N TYR A 532 -20.38 14.27 9.01
CA TYR A 532 -21.36 14.13 10.10
C TYR A 532 -22.80 14.60 9.84
N ASN A 533 -23.28 14.70 8.61
CA ASN A 533 -24.72 14.79 8.39
C ASN A 533 -25.23 13.56 7.66
N GLU A 534 -26.07 12.79 8.36
CA GLU A 534 -27.25 12.19 7.79
C GLU A 534 -27.75 13.05 6.61
N PHE A 535 -27.62 12.52 5.39
CA PHE A 535 -28.32 12.93 4.19
C PHE A 535 -28.85 14.38 4.14
N TYR A 536 -28.11 15.26 3.45
CA TYR A 536 -28.78 16.27 2.64
C TYR A 536 -29.06 15.67 1.25
N SER A 537 -30.15 14.92 1.21
CA SER A 537 -30.79 14.27 0.05
C SER A 537 -31.34 15.24 -1.01
N SER A 538 -30.70 16.39 -1.25
CA SER A 538 -31.27 17.41 -2.14
C SER A 538 -30.32 18.08 -3.14
N PHE A 539 -29.10 17.58 -3.34
CA PHE A 539 -28.31 17.91 -4.55
C PHE A 539 -28.06 16.66 -5.41
N TYR A 540 -29.06 16.39 -6.25
CA TYR A 540 -29.31 15.18 -7.05
C TYR A 540 -28.24 14.73 -8.06
N TYR A 541 -27.05 15.34 -8.13
CA TYR A 541 -26.02 14.97 -9.14
C TYR A 541 -24.64 14.61 -8.59
N PHE A 542 -24.32 14.92 -7.32
CA PHE A 542 -23.02 14.60 -6.69
C PHE A 542 -23.12 13.73 -5.43
N GLY A 543 -24.32 13.58 -4.84
CA GLY A 543 -24.57 12.62 -3.75
C GLY A 543 -24.84 11.19 -4.23
N ASP A 544 -25.05 11.02 -5.54
CA ASP A 544 -25.28 9.72 -6.16
C ASP A 544 -24.02 8.84 -6.10
N LEU A 545 -24.17 7.60 -5.62
CA LEU A 545 -23.06 6.67 -5.41
C LEU A 545 -22.33 6.38 -6.73
N ARG A 546 -23.09 6.09 -7.79
CA ARG A 546 -22.54 5.90 -9.14
C ARG A 546 -21.58 7.00 -9.55
N SER A 547 -22.03 8.25 -9.40
CA SER A 547 -21.31 9.42 -9.86
C SER A 547 -20.01 9.62 -9.08
N ARG A 548 -20.01 9.33 -7.77
CA ARG A 548 -18.80 9.31 -6.94
C ARG A 548 -17.83 8.22 -7.36
N ILE A 549 -18.31 7.01 -7.63
CA ILE A 549 -17.46 5.88 -8.06
C ILE A 549 -16.86 6.13 -9.45
N GLU A 550 -17.64 6.64 -10.41
CA GLU A 550 -17.11 6.96 -11.74
C GLU A 550 -16.11 8.12 -11.69
N LEU A 551 -16.35 9.14 -10.85
CA LEU A 551 -15.34 10.18 -10.59
C LEU A 551 -14.07 9.59 -9.97
N ALA A 552 -14.19 8.66 -9.01
CA ALA A 552 -13.05 7.99 -8.40
C ALA A 552 -12.23 7.22 -9.45
N LYS A 553 -12.88 6.52 -10.40
CA LYS A 553 -12.21 5.83 -11.53
C LYS A 553 -11.51 6.79 -12.49
N LEU A 554 -12.00 8.01 -12.64
CA LEU A 554 -11.34 9.06 -13.44
C LEU A 554 -10.17 9.72 -12.69
N THR A 555 -10.22 9.73 -11.35
CA THR A 555 -9.25 10.43 -10.50
C THR A 555 -8.09 9.52 -10.09
N PHE A 556 -8.40 8.25 -9.81
CA PHE A 556 -7.49 7.29 -9.22
C PHE A 556 -7.26 6.07 -10.09
N ALA A 557 -6.09 5.47 -9.92
CA ALA A 557 -5.73 4.17 -10.43
C ALA A 557 -5.06 3.34 -9.32
N GLY A 558 -5.11 2.01 -9.46
CA GLY A 558 -4.45 1.11 -8.52
C GLY A 558 -5.07 1.11 -7.13
N LEU A 559 -4.25 0.93 -6.10
CA LEU A 559 -4.71 0.85 -4.71
C LEU A 559 -5.46 2.11 -4.20
N PRO A 560 -5.05 3.37 -4.50
CA PRO A 560 -5.83 4.54 -4.13
C PRO A 560 -7.31 4.47 -4.57
N LEU A 561 -7.58 3.95 -5.78
CA LEU A 561 -8.93 3.74 -6.28
C LEU A 561 -9.69 2.73 -5.40
N TYR A 562 -9.08 1.56 -5.17
CA TYR A 562 -9.72 0.48 -4.41
C TYR A 562 -9.94 0.85 -2.94
N SER A 563 -8.97 1.50 -2.30
CA SER A 563 -9.09 1.96 -0.91
C SER A 563 -10.20 3.00 -0.77
N THR A 564 -10.25 3.98 -1.67
CA THR A 564 -11.23 5.07 -1.60
C THR A 564 -12.63 4.56 -1.93
N ALA A 565 -12.79 3.81 -3.03
CA ALA A 565 -14.07 3.22 -3.42
C ALA A 565 -14.57 2.20 -2.39
N GLY A 566 -13.69 1.35 -1.86
CA GLY A 566 -14.04 0.38 -0.83
C GLY A 566 -14.57 1.03 0.44
N ASP A 567 -13.93 2.10 0.90
CA ASP A 567 -14.41 2.87 2.05
C ASP A 567 -15.77 3.52 1.77
N MET A 568 -15.94 4.18 0.61
CA MET A 568 -17.22 4.76 0.21
C MET A 568 -18.35 3.73 0.20
N LEU A 569 -18.15 2.58 -0.45
CA LEU A 569 -19.16 1.52 -0.59
C LEU A 569 -19.54 0.91 0.77
N VAL A 570 -18.55 0.67 1.64
CA VAL A 570 -18.79 0.15 2.98
C VAL A 570 -19.54 1.17 3.85
N GLN A 571 -19.22 2.45 3.72
CA GLN A 571 -19.93 3.52 4.43
C GLN A 571 -21.38 3.64 3.96
N GLU A 572 -21.64 3.62 2.65
CA GLU A 572 -23.00 3.60 2.11
C GLU A 572 -23.81 2.42 2.66
N LYS A 573 -23.21 1.23 2.68
CA LYS A 573 -23.81 0.02 3.23
C LYS A 573 -24.11 0.10 4.73
N ARG A 574 -23.29 0.83 5.50
CA ARG A 574 -23.53 1.06 6.93
C ARG A 574 -24.61 2.11 7.17
N GLY A 575 -24.65 3.18 6.36
CA GLY A 575 -25.64 4.25 6.45
C GLY A 575 -27.09 3.77 6.29
N GLN A 576 -27.30 2.67 5.55
CA GLN A 576 -28.63 2.07 5.35
C GLN A 576 -29.24 1.49 6.63
N ILE A 577 -28.40 1.08 7.58
CA ILE A 577 -28.84 0.50 8.86
C ILE A 577 -29.52 1.57 9.73
N PHE A 578 -29.23 2.86 9.51
CA PHE A 578 -29.75 3.99 10.30
C PHE A 578 -31.00 4.67 9.70
N GLY A 579 -31.69 4.01 8.76
CA GLY A 579 -33.13 4.21 8.59
C GLY A 579 -33.62 5.39 7.76
N GLN A 580 -33.05 5.69 6.59
CA GLN A 580 -33.75 6.56 5.63
C GLN A 580 -34.58 5.78 4.61
N ILE A 581 -35.82 6.22 4.48
CA ILE A 581 -36.87 5.68 3.63
C ILE A 581 -36.60 6.16 2.19
N GLY A 582 -35.69 5.48 1.50
CA GLY A 582 -35.30 5.77 0.11
C GLY A 582 -34.09 4.99 -0.42
N ILE A 583 -33.50 4.13 0.42
CA ILE A 583 -32.12 3.65 0.33
C ILE A 583 -31.92 2.32 -0.45
N ASN A 584 -32.99 1.56 -0.75
CA ASN A 584 -32.83 0.21 -1.32
C ASN A 584 -32.03 0.18 -2.64
N SER A 585 -32.21 1.16 -3.54
CA SER A 585 -31.49 1.18 -4.83
C SER A 585 -30.00 1.49 -4.71
N GLN A 586 -29.59 2.28 -3.71
CA GLN A 586 -28.17 2.57 -3.45
C GLN A 586 -27.47 1.35 -2.81
N GLY A 587 -28.22 0.50 -2.11
CA GLY A 587 -27.69 -0.72 -1.50
C GLY A 587 -27.38 -1.80 -2.52
N GLU A 588 -28.27 -1.96 -3.51
CA GLU A 588 -28.08 -2.82 -4.67
C GLU A 588 -26.92 -2.31 -5.54
N GLU A 589 -26.85 -1.00 -5.80
CA GLU A 589 -25.73 -0.42 -6.55
C GLU A 589 -24.38 -0.59 -5.82
N ALA A 590 -24.37 -0.47 -4.49
CA ALA A 590 -23.18 -0.75 -3.70
C ALA A 590 -22.76 -2.23 -3.81
N ASP A 591 -23.71 -3.17 -3.81
CA ASP A 591 -23.43 -4.60 -4.01
C ASP A 591 -22.82 -4.85 -5.40
N GLU A 592 -23.38 -4.25 -6.46
CA GLU A 592 -22.85 -4.38 -7.82
C GLU A 592 -21.37 -3.94 -7.90
N TYR A 593 -21.03 -2.80 -7.29
CA TYR A 593 -19.65 -2.32 -7.27
C TYR A 593 -18.72 -3.16 -6.38
N LEU A 594 -19.19 -3.64 -5.23
CA LEU A 594 -18.40 -4.53 -4.38
C LEU A 594 -18.12 -5.86 -5.08
N ASP A 595 -19.12 -6.45 -5.75
CA ASP A 595 -18.98 -7.67 -6.54
C ASP A 595 -17.99 -7.48 -7.71
N ASP A 596 -18.07 -6.36 -8.41
CA ASP A 596 -17.09 -5.95 -9.40
C ASP A 596 -15.68 -5.92 -8.79
N MET A 597 -15.50 -5.20 -7.67
CA MET A 597 -14.20 -5.12 -7.01
C MET A 597 -13.67 -6.49 -6.59
N LEU A 598 -14.52 -7.38 -6.07
CA LEU A 598 -14.13 -8.76 -5.74
C LEU A 598 -13.70 -9.55 -6.98
N ARG A 599 -14.41 -9.37 -8.10
CA ARG A 599 -14.12 -10.03 -9.37
C ARG A 599 -12.78 -9.58 -9.95
N TYR A 600 -12.50 -8.28 -9.93
CA TYR A 600 -11.33 -7.69 -10.59
C TYR A 600 -10.10 -7.60 -9.70
N CYS A 601 -10.23 -7.37 -8.40
CA CYS A 601 -9.10 -7.20 -7.48
C CYS A 601 -8.23 -8.45 -7.43
N ASN A 602 -6.92 -8.28 -7.50
CA ASN A 602 -5.95 -9.36 -7.45
C ASN A 602 -5.09 -9.29 -6.16
N ASP A 603 -5.53 -8.51 -5.16
CA ASP A 603 -4.99 -8.53 -3.80
C ASP A 603 -5.84 -9.43 -2.89
N LYS A 604 -5.22 -10.49 -2.35
CA LYS A 604 -5.92 -11.49 -1.54
C LYS A 604 -6.45 -10.92 -0.22
N ASN A 605 -5.74 -9.99 0.39
CA ASN A 605 -6.15 -9.39 1.67
C ASN A 605 -7.37 -8.48 1.44
N PHE A 606 -7.33 -7.63 0.41
CA PHE A 606 -8.46 -6.80 0.03
C PHE A 606 -9.71 -7.63 -0.28
N VAL A 607 -9.57 -8.67 -1.13
CA VAL A 607 -10.67 -9.58 -1.47
C VAL A 607 -11.24 -10.26 -0.24
N ARG A 608 -10.39 -10.75 0.68
CA ARG A 608 -10.81 -11.38 1.93
C ARG A 608 -11.65 -10.44 2.79
N GLU A 609 -11.18 -9.21 3.01
CA GLU A 609 -11.88 -8.24 3.86
C GLU A 609 -13.24 -7.83 3.28
N ILE A 610 -13.30 -7.52 1.98
CA ILE A 610 -14.56 -7.16 1.33
C ILE A 610 -15.52 -8.36 1.27
N SER A 611 -15.03 -9.56 0.93
CA SER A 611 -15.87 -10.76 0.92
C SER A 611 -16.44 -11.08 2.30
N GLY A 612 -15.61 -10.91 3.35
CA GLY A 612 -16.04 -11.07 4.74
C GLY A 612 -17.13 -10.05 5.12
N PHE A 613 -16.98 -8.79 4.70
CA PHE A 613 -18.00 -7.77 4.89
C PHE A 613 -19.32 -8.10 4.18
N VAL A 614 -19.27 -8.40 2.87
CA VAL A 614 -20.45 -8.74 2.04
C VAL A 614 -21.15 -9.98 2.57
N SER A 615 -20.39 -11.04 2.87
CA SER A 615 -20.95 -12.30 3.41
C SER A 615 -21.62 -12.08 4.77
N ASN A 616 -21.02 -11.30 5.67
CA ASN A 616 -21.64 -10.98 6.95
C ASN A 616 -22.94 -10.20 6.77
N GLN A 617 -22.99 -9.21 5.86
CA GLN A 617 -24.24 -8.49 5.59
C GLN A 617 -25.34 -9.40 5.02
N GLY A 618 -25.01 -10.27 4.06
CA GLY A 618 -25.96 -11.24 3.51
C GLY A 618 -26.54 -12.16 4.58
N LYS A 619 -25.69 -12.69 5.47
CA LYS A 619 -26.15 -13.52 6.61
C LYS A 619 -27.11 -12.78 7.54
N TRP A 620 -26.89 -11.50 7.83
CA TRP A 620 -27.80 -10.71 8.66
C TRP A 620 -29.15 -10.45 8.00
N LYS A 621 -29.21 -10.41 6.66
CA LYS A 621 -30.43 -10.15 5.90
C LYS A 621 -31.24 -11.42 5.65
N ASP A 622 -30.57 -12.51 5.30
CA ASP A 622 -31.20 -13.69 4.71
C ASP A 622 -31.21 -14.91 5.66
N GLU A 623 -30.45 -14.87 6.76
CA GLU A 623 -30.33 -15.97 7.72
C GLU A 623 -30.67 -15.51 9.15
N ASN A 624 -31.13 -16.45 9.99
CA ASN A 624 -31.14 -16.25 11.45
C ASN A 624 -29.71 -16.37 11.99
N TYR A 625 -28.87 -15.41 11.62
CA TYR A 625 -27.44 -15.41 11.93
C TYR A 625 -27.14 -14.61 13.19
N VAL A 626 -26.36 -15.22 14.09
CA VAL A 626 -25.74 -14.55 15.22
C VAL A 626 -24.23 -14.53 14.95
N PRO A 627 -23.58 -13.38 14.87
CA PRO A 627 -22.16 -13.31 14.59
C PRO A 627 -21.35 -13.87 15.77
N ASP A 628 -20.22 -14.50 15.47
CA ASP A 628 -19.27 -15.02 16.49
C ASP A 628 -18.41 -13.87 17.05
N VAL A 629 -19.07 -12.85 17.59
CA VAL A 629 -18.43 -11.75 18.30
C VAL A 629 -18.27 -12.16 19.76
N ARG A 630 -17.07 -11.94 20.30
CA ARG A 630 -16.78 -12.13 21.72
C ARG A 630 -16.72 -10.79 22.42
N PHE A 631 -17.25 -10.77 23.62
CA PHE A 631 -17.21 -9.66 24.55
C PHE A 631 -16.50 -10.10 25.81
N THR A 632 -15.99 -9.13 26.56
CA THR A 632 -15.42 -9.40 27.88
C THR A 632 -16.38 -8.90 28.95
N MET A 633 -16.80 -9.81 29.82
CA MET A 633 -17.63 -9.51 30.98
C MET A 633 -16.84 -8.71 32.03
N PRO A 634 -17.52 -8.00 32.96
CA PRO A 634 -16.86 -7.21 34.01
C PRO A 634 -15.84 -7.99 34.85
N ASP A 635 -16.03 -9.30 35.02
CA ASP A 635 -15.11 -10.19 35.73
C ASP A 635 -13.89 -10.64 34.90
N GLY A 636 -13.78 -10.20 33.65
CA GLY A 636 -12.71 -10.54 32.72
C GLY A 636 -12.97 -11.79 31.87
N LYS A 637 -14.12 -12.46 32.06
CA LYS A 637 -14.45 -13.67 31.30
C LYS A 637 -14.92 -13.30 29.88
N GLU A 638 -14.36 -13.98 28.87
CA GLU A 638 -14.89 -13.90 27.51
C GLU A 638 -16.24 -14.62 27.40
N VAL A 639 -17.19 -13.98 26.73
CA VAL A 639 -18.51 -14.52 26.38
C VAL A 639 -18.81 -14.21 24.92
N GLY A 640 -19.42 -15.16 24.20
CA GLY A 640 -19.86 -14.96 22.83
C GLY A 640 -21.24 -14.31 22.77
N MET A 641 -21.54 -13.59 21.69
CA MET A 641 -22.88 -13.04 21.44
C MET A 641 -23.97 -14.12 21.50
N LYS A 642 -23.67 -15.31 20.96
CA LYS A 642 -24.54 -16.50 21.01
C LYS A 642 -24.91 -16.95 22.43
N ASP A 643 -24.06 -16.67 23.42
CA ASP A 643 -24.27 -17.13 24.80
C ASP A 643 -25.39 -16.35 25.51
N PHE A 644 -25.80 -15.21 24.94
CA PHE A 644 -26.92 -14.39 25.44
C PHE A 644 -28.28 -14.73 24.81
N PHE A 645 -28.32 -15.67 23.86
CA PHE A 645 -29.56 -16.17 23.27
C PHE A 645 -30.08 -17.35 24.09
N GLY A 646 -31.39 -17.38 24.34
CA GLY A 646 -32.05 -18.42 25.13
C GLY A 646 -33.54 -18.48 24.84
N GLU A 647 -34.34 -18.84 25.84
CA GLU A 647 -35.82 -18.90 25.71
C GLU A 647 -36.47 -17.51 25.61
N ARG A 648 -35.79 -16.47 26.12
CA ARG A 648 -36.28 -15.08 26.12
C ARG A 648 -35.74 -14.32 24.91
N PRO A 649 -36.53 -13.40 24.32
CA PRO A 649 -36.01 -12.45 23.34
C PRO A 649 -34.87 -11.63 23.96
N THR A 650 -33.80 -11.42 23.19
CA THR A 650 -32.62 -10.67 23.63
C THR A 650 -32.49 -9.38 22.84
N ILE A 651 -32.30 -8.26 23.53
CA ILE A 651 -32.02 -6.94 22.95
C ILE A 651 -30.57 -6.59 23.26
N PHE A 652 -29.77 -6.40 22.21
CA PHE A 652 -28.42 -5.86 22.34
C PHE A 652 -28.46 -4.35 22.13
N TYR A 653 -27.89 -3.61 23.07
CA TYR A 653 -27.64 -2.19 22.93
C TYR A 653 -26.13 -1.97 22.90
N VAL A 654 -25.63 -1.39 21.82
CA VAL A 654 -24.20 -1.14 21.62
C VAL A 654 -23.97 0.36 21.73
N SER A 655 -23.13 0.78 22.67
CA SER A 655 -22.83 2.18 22.93
C SER A 655 -21.33 2.44 22.91
N SER A 656 -20.91 3.53 22.30
CA SER A 656 -19.56 4.09 22.48
C SER A 656 -19.46 5.06 23.66
N ASP A 657 -20.61 5.46 24.24
CA ASP A 657 -20.67 6.28 25.45
C ASP A 657 -20.66 5.39 26.69
N TRP A 658 -19.66 5.59 27.54
CA TRP A 658 -19.44 4.81 28.77
C TRP A 658 -20.23 5.37 29.96
N ALA A 659 -20.87 6.54 29.80
CA ALA A 659 -21.68 7.21 30.82
C ALA A 659 -23.18 7.24 30.49
N GLY A 660 -23.55 7.10 29.21
CA GLY A 660 -24.93 7.19 28.72
C GLY A 660 -25.78 5.94 28.89
N GLU A 661 -27.03 6.12 29.32
CA GLU A 661 -28.16 5.18 29.22
C GLU A 661 -28.11 3.86 30.03
N ARG A 662 -27.06 3.56 30.79
CA ARG A 662 -26.99 2.36 31.65
C ARG A 662 -28.21 2.18 32.55
N TYR A 663 -28.61 3.24 33.26
CA TYR A 663 -29.75 3.20 34.18
C TYR A 663 -31.09 3.00 33.47
N TYR A 664 -31.20 3.43 32.21
CA TYR A 664 -32.42 3.26 31.43
C TYR A 664 -32.67 1.79 31.08
N PHE A 665 -31.64 1.05 30.66
CA PHE A 665 -31.76 -0.38 30.39
C PHE A 665 -31.93 -1.21 31.66
N ASP A 666 -31.32 -0.80 32.77
CA ASP A 666 -31.55 -1.41 34.08
C ASP A 666 -33.04 -1.30 34.49
N ASP A 667 -33.67 -0.15 34.27
CA ASP A 667 -35.08 0.05 34.58
C ASP A 667 -36.00 -0.71 33.61
N LEU A 668 -35.69 -0.70 32.30
CA LEU A 668 -36.42 -1.51 31.32
C LEU A 668 -36.38 -3.01 31.63
N SER A 669 -35.24 -3.52 32.11
CA SER A 669 -35.09 -4.93 32.48
C SER A 669 -35.96 -5.32 33.68
N LYS A 670 -36.21 -4.38 34.60
CA LYS A 670 -37.13 -4.58 35.74
C LYS A 670 -38.59 -4.53 35.30
N GLU A 671 -38.92 -3.62 34.40
CA GLU A 671 -40.28 -3.48 33.85
C GLU A 671 -40.66 -4.64 32.93
N ASN A 672 -39.68 -5.22 32.21
CA ASN A 672 -39.89 -6.27 31.21
C ASN A 672 -39.00 -7.48 31.49
N PRO A 673 -39.24 -8.24 32.57
CA PRO A 673 -38.36 -9.33 32.99
C PRO A 673 -38.30 -10.51 32.00
N ASP A 674 -39.26 -10.59 31.07
CA ASP A 674 -39.31 -11.62 30.03
C ASP A 674 -38.37 -11.34 28.85
N ILE A 675 -37.69 -10.19 28.84
CA ILE A 675 -36.71 -9.80 27.82
C ILE A 675 -35.31 -9.80 28.44
N ASN A 676 -34.32 -10.34 27.72
CA ASN A 676 -32.92 -10.25 28.11
C ASN A 676 -32.29 -8.99 27.50
N TYR A 677 -31.83 -8.05 28.32
CA TYR A 677 -31.16 -6.84 27.85
C TYR A 677 -29.65 -6.99 28.01
N VAL A 678 -28.90 -6.80 26.91
CA VAL A 678 -27.44 -6.88 26.89
C VAL A 678 -26.88 -5.53 26.49
N TYR A 679 -26.27 -4.85 27.46
CA TYR A 679 -25.59 -3.58 27.24
C TYR A 679 -24.12 -3.83 26.91
N ILE A 680 -23.74 -3.56 25.66
CA ILE A 680 -22.38 -3.66 25.15
C ILE A 680 -21.82 -2.25 25.09
N VAL A 681 -20.68 -2.04 25.73
CA VAL A 681 -19.93 -0.80 25.61
C VAL A 681 -18.73 -1.05 24.71
N GLU A 682 -18.63 -0.29 23.63
CA GLU A 682 -17.45 -0.30 22.77
C GLU A 682 -16.29 0.31 23.54
N GLY A 683 -15.37 -0.56 23.93
CA GLY A 683 -14.26 -0.16 24.77
C GLY A 683 -13.23 -1.25 24.98
N SER A 684 -12.03 -0.82 25.32
CA SER A 684 -10.87 -1.69 25.45
C SER A 684 -10.37 -1.81 26.90
N ASN A 685 -11.13 -1.32 27.89
CA ASN A 685 -10.70 -1.35 29.30
C ASN A 685 -11.85 -1.54 30.31
N LEU A 686 -11.96 -2.74 30.86
CA LEU A 686 -12.93 -3.15 31.88
C LEU A 686 -12.83 -2.37 33.19
N ASN A 687 -11.63 -1.92 33.58
CA ASN A 687 -11.46 -1.20 34.85
C ASN A 687 -12.08 0.18 34.81
N VAL A 688 -12.17 0.80 33.63
CA VAL A 688 -12.90 2.07 33.49
C VAL A 688 -14.39 1.82 33.50
N TRP A 689 -14.87 0.80 32.77
CA TRP A 689 -16.28 0.42 32.78
C TRP A 689 -16.80 0.17 34.21
N LYS A 690 -15.94 -0.34 35.10
CA LYS A 690 -16.27 -0.55 36.53
C LYS A 690 -16.43 0.74 37.35
N ILE A 691 -15.79 1.84 36.95
CA ILE A 691 -15.76 3.11 37.70
C ILE A 691 -16.59 4.23 37.06
N SER A 692 -17.03 4.04 35.81
CA SER A 692 -18.09 4.80 35.11
C SER A 692 -19.47 4.27 35.48
#